data_AF-A0A4Q7PHE0-F1
#
_entry.id   AF-A0A4Q7PHE0-F1
#
_cell.length_a   1.000
_cell.length_b   1.000
_cell.length_c   1.000
_cell.angle_alpha   90.00
_cell.angle_beta   90.00
_cell.angle_gamma   90.00
#
_symmetry.space_group_name_H-M   'P 1'
#
loop_
_entity.id
_entity.type
_entity.pdbx_description
1 polymer ?
#
loop_
_entity_poly.entity_id
_entity_poly.type
_entity_poly.pdbx_seq_one_letter_code
_entity_poly.pdbx_strand_id
1 'polypeptide(L)'
;MSNIATLCSELKNATGKGAITFPNSLVTAVTVDDFIKNVLKTDKLTFSNATVACSGSKVTLTGNFILFGVHLTASWGFTEESDGSITWSLGASSKDLSTVNTMVKHFLTKTFTLPANLSGLSVTSISFNTNFNTTDKKYSLDLDAKTSWGEVELFVKNNSGTWGAALGIGVSQAFNLSKIDSTLTVFNDLQFSDSAIVISDFKDDKLKIVGITGVVDGVEFVSTLALQANAGKTPLQVLTNEMSKSLQNIPLQISIDLTKTSFEVKAAIEKSFGLPGYSKIQLSGIEMDITSTPSISLQGTLELPIKIPAKPDVNEIQVTGAISFTYSDGTGTIQATLNSDTEIIYPFDFYGVTLEDVGVGLDVSFGVETGAGITLEGAFLLGQAKTKLDEKFAITMEFTDDLPNPSLLYCETKNLSLPVIFNSVIDSGITLPKALSEFSFEDLMFYWCDKAQQLPDGTQCQVGIGYNAAIDFWGFHTYSALMINQGTGIKGQASIDPINLLDGSISLTGKGQAGHDVKAGGAYFDFDTTVESFDVSVDAEILGMEEVVDASVSPTALDIHVQSNLGFLEDKIDVKFKDGGTKMSFDSSLSIGINAKPSITIGGINLGTITINDTMTGTLSVSFINGALSALVDASFDFNGEKFGFKFDVGTNLRDLGNLAQHIEQKIVAEATSIFASYFADVTNYISVLGKGLISGGAFVVNVLYHVYKTSIPQLFEALAKLPDSYHVDGTVDFPIKIAPGIPSESFHADLGHLVNVHADKHADLPIVGGHHFSEHADLDVSKSVSTPAFNVTLIDIDPSQHFDMMMPPAAHADATSPPINVSEHLDAAFVGGDLGVSGNVGVNSNMVLNSDISLHAHLNATVHGGVNVGIHGDILHIGIHADKHEDAGTHVDKGI
;
A
#
# COMPACT_ATOMS: atom_id res chain seq x y z
N MET A 1 73.09 -50.23 43.38
CA MET A 1 73.96 -51.33 42.91
C MET A 1 73.10 -52.48 42.40
N SER A 2 72.41 -52.29 41.27
CA SER A 2 71.86 -53.40 40.48
C SER A 2 72.99 -53.87 39.58
N ASN A 3 73.79 -54.81 40.06
CA ASN A 3 74.97 -55.25 39.34
C ASN A 3 74.51 -56.14 38.17
N ILE A 4 74.72 -55.72 36.93
CA ILE A 4 74.45 -56.56 35.74
C ILE A 4 75.15 -57.93 35.87
N ALA A 5 76.24 -58.00 36.64
CA ALA A 5 76.91 -59.24 37.02
C ALA A 5 76.04 -60.17 37.91
N THR A 6 75.25 -59.61 38.83
CA THR A 6 74.25 -60.36 39.62
C THR A 6 73.18 -60.92 38.71
N LEU A 7 72.61 -60.09 37.82
CA LEU A 7 71.62 -60.52 36.83
C LEU A 7 72.17 -61.63 35.92
N CYS A 8 73.40 -61.50 35.44
CA CYS A 8 74.09 -62.53 34.66
C CYS A 8 74.16 -63.86 35.43
N SER A 9 74.56 -63.82 36.71
CA SER A 9 74.66 -65.03 37.55
C SER A 9 73.30 -65.65 37.83
N GLU A 10 72.30 -64.83 38.13
CA GLU A 10 70.91 -65.25 38.36
C GLU A 10 70.31 -65.93 37.14
N LEU A 11 70.48 -65.34 35.95
CA LEU A 11 70.00 -65.90 34.68
C LEU A 11 70.74 -67.19 34.31
N LYS A 12 72.07 -67.25 34.48
CA LYS A 12 72.83 -68.50 34.23
C LYS A 12 72.37 -69.64 35.14
N ASN A 13 72.16 -69.36 36.42
CA ASN A 13 71.65 -70.33 37.40
C ASN A 13 70.23 -70.80 37.04
N ALA A 14 69.37 -69.89 36.55
CA ALA A 14 68.03 -70.21 36.11
C ALA A 14 68.00 -71.03 34.81
N THR A 15 68.89 -70.74 33.82
CA THR A 15 68.96 -71.48 32.53
C THR A 15 69.44 -72.92 32.66
N GLY A 16 70.15 -73.29 33.74
CA GLY A 16 70.65 -74.65 33.95
C GLY A 16 69.58 -75.75 33.95
N LYS A 17 68.29 -75.37 33.91
CA LYS A 17 67.11 -76.24 33.85
C LYS A 17 66.47 -76.34 32.44
N GLY A 18 67.08 -75.74 31.41
CA GLY A 18 66.60 -75.80 30.01
C GLY A 18 65.47 -74.82 29.65
N ALA A 19 64.85 -74.16 30.63
CA ALA A 19 63.88 -73.09 30.43
C ALA A 19 63.92 -72.06 31.57
N ILE A 20 63.58 -70.80 31.28
CA ILE A 20 63.39 -69.71 32.25
C ILE A 20 62.00 -69.13 32.11
N THR A 21 61.27 -68.95 33.22
CA THR A 21 59.97 -68.27 33.24
C THR A 21 60.07 -66.95 34.01
N PHE A 22 59.64 -65.84 33.39
CA PHE A 22 59.45 -64.54 34.04
C PHE A 22 57.97 -64.30 34.35
N PRO A 23 57.59 -63.55 35.39
CA PRO A 23 58.47 -63.00 36.41
C PRO A 23 59.10 -64.12 37.25
N ASN A 24 60.39 -63.98 37.56
CA ASN A 24 61.17 -65.01 38.25
C ASN A 24 61.66 -64.45 39.58
N SER A 25 61.34 -65.09 40.70
CA SER A 25 61.80 -64.65 42.02
C SER A 25 63.33 -64.68 42.17
N LEU A 26 64.02 -65.41 41.30
CA LEU A 26 65.49 -65.44 41.21
C LEU A 26 66.07 -64.27 40.40
N VAL A 27 65.24 -63.50 39.70
CA VAL A 27 65.66 -62.35 38.88
C VAL A 27 65.01 -61.10 39.46
N THR A 28 65.67 -60.52 40.47
CA THR A 28 65.09 -59.43 41.29
C THR A 28 65.51 -58.03 40.85
N ALA A 29 66.49 -57.94 39.93
CA ALA A 29 67.16 -56.70 39.58
C ALA A 29 66.49 -55.86 38.48
N VAL A 30 65.54 -56.43 37.73
CA VAL A 30 64.94 -55.77 36.56
C VAL A 30 63.42 -55.86 36.68
N THR A 31 62.75 -54.73 36.91
CA THR A 31 61.28 -54.61 36.94
C THR A 31 60.71 -54.87 35.54
N VAL A 32 60.51 -56.15 35.19
CA VAL A 32 59.93 -56.60 33.90
C VAL A 32 58.46 -57.01 34.02
N ASP A 33 57.95 -57.19 35.24
CA ASP A 33 56.59 -57.64 35.53
C ASP A 33 55.53 -56.75 34.88
N ASP A 34 55.70 -55.43 34.97
CA ASP A 34 54.77 -54.46 34.39
C ASP A 34 54.76 -54.54 32.86
N PHE A 35 55.90 -54.84 32.23
CA PHE A 35 55.95 -55.06 30.79
C PHE A 35 55.27 -56.37 30.38
N ILE A 36 55.56 -57.46 31.09
CA ILE A 36 54.99 -58.78 30.82
C ILE A 36 53.46 -58.75 30.99
N LYS A 37 52.98 -58.12 32.06
CA LYS A 37 51.54 -58.04 32.37
C LYS A 37 50.81 -57.01 31.52
N ASN A 38 51.36 -55.80 31.36
CA ASN A 38 50.61 -54.71 30.74
C ASN A 38 50.83 -54.60 29.22
N VAL A 39 52.00 -55.00 28.72
CA VAL A 39 52.31 -54.98 27.27
C VAL A 39 52.06 -56.34 26.65
N LEU A 40 52.72 -57.38 27.16
CA LEU A 40 52.55 -58.73 26.65
C LEU A 40 51.27 -59.41 27.13
N LYS A 41 50.45 -58.74 27.97
CA LYS A 41 49.14 -59.21 28.46
C LYS A 41 49.16 -60.67 28.92
N THR A 42 50.25 -61.10 29.55
CA THR A 42 50.44 -62.46 30.10
C THR A 42 50.92 -62.38 31.54
N ASP A 43 50.57 -63.37 32.36
CA ASP A 43 51.07 -63.46 33.74
C ASP A 43 52.50 -63.98 33.79
N LYS A 44 52.92 -64.71 32.75
CA LYS A 44 54.24 -65.34 32.70
C LYS A 44 54.76 -65.51 31.26
N LEU A 45 56.07 -65.44 31.13
CA LEU A 45 56.81 -65.59 29.87
C LEU A 45 57.89 -66.65 30.01
N THR A 46 57.77 -67.77 29.31
CA THR A 46 58.72 -68.89 29.40
C THR A 46 59.62 -68.98 28.17
N PHE A 47 60.92 -68.74 28.35
CA PHE A 47 61.98 -69.04 27.38
C PHE A 47 62.41 -70.49 27.52
N SER A 48 62.07 -71.32 26.55
CA SER A 48 62.62 -72.67 26.33
C SER A 48 63.93 -72.62 25.53
N ASN A 49 64.81 -73.61 25.72
CA ASN A 49 66.15 -73.64 25.10
C ASN A 49 66.95 -72.36 25.37
N ALA A 50 66.77 -71.80 26.56
CA ALA A 50 67.35 -70.52 26.96
C ALA A 50 68.86 -70.62 27.14
N THR A 51 69.60 -69.66 26.58
CA THR A 51 71.05 -69.51 26.67
C THR A 51 71.39 -68.09 27.12
N VAL A 52 72.40 -67.93 27.97
CA VAL A 52 72.79 -66.63 28.53
C VAL A 52 74.24 -66.32 28.15
N ALA A 53 74.43 -65.21 27.45
CA ALA A 53 75.73 -64.62 27.17
C ALA A 53 75.92 -63.36 28.03
N CYS A 54 77.10 -63.18 28.63
CA CYS A 54 77.41 -61.99 29.42
C CYS A 54 78.73 -61.39 28.94
N SER A 55 78.74 -60.08 28.67
CA SER A 55 79.90 -59.34 28.18
C SER A 55 79.92 -57.94 28.78
N GLY A 56 80.85 -57.68 29.70
CA GLY A 56 81.00 -56.35 30.32
C GLY A 56 79.71 -55.87 30.97
N SER A 57 79.19 -54.73 30.50
CA SER A 57 77.93 -54.12 30.94
C SER A 57 76.66 -54.73 30.32
N LYS A 58 76.77 -55.79 29.50
CA LYS A 58 75.64 -56.38 28.76
C LYS A 58 75.40 -57.85 29.08
N VAL A 59 74.15 -58.24 29.27
CA VAL A 59 73.67 -59.62 29.39
C VAL A 59 72.63 -59.89 28.32
N THR A 60 72.76 -60.99 27.58
CA THR A 60 71.82 -61.38 26.53
C THR A 60 71.28 -62.77 26.82
N LEU A 61 69.97 -62.90 26.93
CA LEU A 61 69.23 -64.15 27.05
C LEU A 61 68.60 -64.50 25.70
N THR A 62 69.07 -65.57 25.06
CA THR A 62 68.51 -66.05 23.79
C THR A 62 67.74 -67.34 24.01
N GLY A 63 66.54 -67.47 23.47
CA GLY A 63 65.75 -68.70 23.57
C GLY A 63 64.45 -68.62 22.77
N ASN A 64 63.65 -69.67 22.85
CA ASN A 64 62.34 -69.70 22.21
C ASN A 64 61.27 -69.49 23.26
N PHE A 65 60.35 -68.55 23.09
CA PHE A 65 59.21 -68.43 23.98
C PHE A 65 57.89 -68.57 23.23
N ILE A 66 56.85 -68.94 23.97
CA ILE A 66 55.49 -68.97 23.47
C ILE A 66 54.79 -67.69 23.93
N LEU A 67 54.31 -66.90 22.97
CA LEU A 67 53.50 -65.71 23.22
C LEU A 67 52.17 -65.87 22.49
N PHE A 68 51.03 -65.74 23.15
CA PHE A 68 49.73 -65.85 22.47
C PHE A 68 49.55 -67.15 21.64
N GLY A 69 50.16 -68.26 22.08
CA GLY A 69 50.13 -69.54 21.35
C GLY A 69 51.16 -69.68 20.22
N VAL A 70 52.08 -68.73 20.11
CA VAL A 70 53.05 -68.59 19.02
C VAL A 70 54.47 -68.87 19.48
N HIS A 71 55.22 -69.69 18.72
CA HIS A 71 56.64 -69.90 18.96
C HIS A 71 57.50 -68.78 18.34
N LEU A 72 58.24 -68.04 19.18
CA LEU A 72 59.11 -66.92 18.77
C LEU A 72 60.56 -67.23 19.15
N THR A 73 61.51 -66.99 18.23
CA THR A 73 62.95 -67.04 18.55
C THR A 73 63.42 -65.67 18.99
N ALA A 74 63.82 -65.55 20.26
CA ALA A 74 64.02 -64.29 20.94
C ALA A 74 65.39 -64.12 21.56
N SER A 75 65.79 -62.86 21.69
CA SER A 75 67.01 -62.36 22.31
C SER A 75 66.64 -61.18 23.21
N TRP A 76 66.81 -61.35 24.51
CA TRP A 76 66.56 -60.32 25.52
C TRP A 76 67.89 -59.81 26.07
N GLY A 77 68.28 -58.62 25.63
CA GLY A 77 69.45 -57.89 26.11
C GLY A 77 69.12 -57.03 27.32
N PHE A 78 70.07 -56.92 28.24
CA PHE A 78 70.08 -56.02 29.39
C PHE A 78 71.43 -55.32 29.38
N THR A 79 71.46 -54.00 29.42
CA THR A 79 72.67 -53.17 29.34
C THR A 79 72.66 -52.19 30.50
N GLU A 80 73.74 -52.16 31.27
CA GLU A 80 73.96 -51.15 32.32
C GLU A 80 74.53 -49.88 31.68
N GLU A 81 73.82 -48.78 31.86
CA GLU A 81 74.17 -47.45 31.36
C GLU A 81 75.13 -46.74 32.32
N SER A 82 75.76 -45.66 31.85
CA SER A 82 76.73 -44.89 32.64
C SER A 82 76.16 -44.24 33.92
N ASP A 83 74.85 -44.04 34.00
CA ASP A 83 74.14 -43.52 35.18
C ASP A 83 73.72 -44.63 36.17
N GLY A 84 74.08 -45.89 35.88
CA GLY A 84 73.70 -47.06 36.68
C GLY A 84 72.28 -47.55 36.42
N SER A 85 71.55 -46.96 35.47
CA SER A 85 70.28 -47.50 35.00
C SER A 85 70.51 -48.75 34.14
N ILE A 86 69.52 -49.62 34.09
CA ILE A 86 69.51 -50.76 33.18
C ILE A 86 68.55 -50.45 32.04
N THR A 87 69.07 -50.48 30.82
CA THR A 87 68.28 -50.51 29.60
C THR A 87 68.12 -51.96 29.16
N TRP A 88 66.89 -52.43 28.95
CA TRP A 88 66.68 -53.77 28.37
C TRP A 88 65.98 -53.71 27.02
N SER A 89 66.40 -54.62 26.13
CA SER A 89 65.90 -54.75 24.78
C SER A 89 65.48 -56.19 24.50
N LEU A 90 64.19 -56.45 24.28
CA LEU A 90 63.71 -57.75 23.84
C LEU A 90 63.46 -57.67 22.33
N GLY A 91 64.24 -58.45 21.57
CA GLY A 91 64.00 -58.68 20.15
C GLY A 91 63.56 -60.11 19.90
N ALA A 92 62.54 -60.34 19.08
CA ALA A 92 62.33 -61.67 18.52
C ALA A 92 61.69 -61.61 17.15
N SER A 93 61.71 -62.75 16.47
CA SER A 93 61.16 -62.87 15.13
C SER A 93 60.45 -64.19 14.93
N SER A 94 59.50 -64.20 14.00
CA SER A 94 58.91 -65.42 13.46
C SER A 94 58.55 -65.26 11.99
N LYS A 95 58.65 -66.38 11.26
CA LYS A 95 58.26 -66.52 9.85
C LYS A 95 56.99 -67.35 9.68
N ASP A 96 56.35 -67.78 10.77
CA ASP A 96 55.11 -68.57 10.72
C ASP A 96 53.89 -67.65 10.55
N LEU A 97 53.16 -67.82 9.44
CA LEU A 97 52.00 -67.01 9.08
C LEU A 97 50.84 -67.09 10.09
N SER A 98 50.60 -68.27 10.69
CA SER A 98 49.47 -68.48 11.63
C SER A 98 49.70 -67.74 12.96
N THR A 99 50.95 -67.78 13.37
CA THR A 99 51.57 -67.11 14.50
C THR A 99 51.36 -65.60 14.42
N VAL A 100 51.66 -65.05 13.26
CA VAL A 100 51.68 -63.62 13.01
C VAL A 100 50.28 -63.00 13.07
N ASN A 101 49.28 -63.65 12.47
CA ASN A 101 47.89 -63.17 12.51
C ASN A 101 47.30 -63.17 13.94
N THR A 102 47.75 -64.10 14.78
CA THR A 102 47.31 -64.19 16.18
C THR A 102 47.88 -63.04 17.02
N MET A 103 49.13 -62.64 16.77
CA MET A 103 49.77 -61.51 17.45
C MET A 103 49.13 -60.17 17.11
N VAL A 104 48.89 -59.88 15.83
CA VAL A 104 48.23 -58.63 15.40
C VAL A 104 46.83 -58.52 15.99
N LYS A 105 46.06 -59.62 15.94
CA LYS A 105 44.77 -59.70 16.64
C LYS A 105 44.96 -59.43 18.14
N HIS A 106 45.92 -60.05 18.81
CA HIS A 106 46.09 -59.88 20.25
C HIS A 106 46.31 -58.42 20.69
N PHE A 107 47.11 -57.65 19.96
CA PHE A 107 47.32 -56.24 20.30
C PHE A 107 46.10 -55.37 19.96
N LEU A 108 45.40 -55.66 18.87
CA LEU A 108 44.27 -54.85 18.37
C LEU A 108 42.88 -55.34 18.82
N THR A 109 42.78 -56.40 19.64
CA THR A 109 41.51 -57.12 19.92
C THR A 109 40.59 -56.50 20.97
N LYS A 110 40.99 -55.47 21.71
CA LYS A 110 40.12 -54.95 22.79
C LYS A 110 39.09 -53.91 22.36
N THR A 111 39.19 -53.33 21.16
CA THR A 111 38.31 -52.20 20.81
C THR A 111 37.83 -52.15 19.36
N PHE A 112 38.39 -52.93 18.42
CA PHE A 112 37.93 -52.85 17.02
C PHE A 112 37.85 -54.20 16.31
N THR A 113 36.77 -54.40 15.55
CA THR A 113 36.67 -55.47 14.55
C THR A 113 37.23 -54.92 13.25
N LEU A 114 38.31 -55.50 12.73
CA LEU A 114 38.77 -55.14 11.38
C LEU A 114 37.58 -55.24 10.41
N PRO A 115 37.24 -54.16 9.70
CA PRO A 115 36.23 -54.18 8.67
C PRO A 115 36.42 -55.38 7.72
N ALA A 116 35.33 -56.10 7.43
CA ALA A 116 35.38 -57.34 6.64
C ALA A 116 35.94 -57.13 5.22
N ASN A 117 35.89 -55.90 4.73
CA ASN A 117 36.42 -55.45 3.44
C ASN A 117 37.96 -55.46 3.40
N LEU A 118 38.68 -55.34 4.54
CA LEU A 118 40.14 -55.53 4.66
C LEU A 118 40.63 -56.98 4.52
N SER A 119 39.84 -57.86 3.88
CA SER A 119 39.99 -59.33 3.80
C SER A 119 41.26 -59.87 3.12
N GLY A 120 42.15 -59.00 2.61
CA GLY A 120 43.40 -59.36 1.93
C GLY A 120 44.68 -59.27 2.77
N LEU A 121 44.57 -58.83 4.03
CA LEU A 121 45.73 -58.67 4.92
C LEU A 121 46.31 -60.02 5.33
N SER A 122 47.45 -60.37 4.75
CA SER A 122 48.26 -61.53 5.15
C SER A 122 49.66 -61.05 5.49
N VAL A 123 50.04 -61.19 6.76
CA VAL A 123 51.35 -60.77 7.24
C VAL A 123 52.32 -61.94 7.11
N THR A 124 53.43 -61.71 6.40
CA THR A 124 54.41 -62.70 5.93
C THR A 124 55.58 -62.93 6.89
N SER A 125 55.89 -61.95 7.74
CA SER A 125 56.89 -62.05 8.81
C SER A 125 56.62 -61.00 9.89
N ILE A 126 57.03 -61.28 11.13
CA ILE A 126 57.09 -60.29 12.23
C ILE A 126 58.50 -60.32 12.83
N SER A 127 59.05 -59.14 13.07
CA SER A 127 60.10 -58.89 14.07
C SER A 127 59.59 -57.88 15.08
N PHE A 128 59.80 -58.14 16.37
CA PHE A 128 59.67 -57.12 17.39
C PHE A 128 61.04 -56.71 17.87
N ASN A 129 61.14 -55.43 18.18
CA ASN A 129 62.15 -54.89 19.04
C ASN A 129 61.46 -54.06 20.11
N THR A 130 61.98 -54.13 21.33
CA THR A 130 61.51 -53.30 22.43
C THR A 130 62.71 -52.67 23.06
N ASN A 131 62.52 -51.48 23.62
CA ASN A 131 63.52 -50.85 24.43
C ASN A 131 62.86 -50.23 25.67
N PHE A 132 63.48 -50.42 26.83
CA PHE A 132 63.03 -49.84 28.08
C PHE A 132 64.21 -49.32 28.88
N ASN A 133 64.13 -48.05 29.26
CA ASN A 133 65.05 -47.43 30.21
C ASN A 133 64.38 -47.37 31.60
N THR A 134 65.04 -47.95 32.60
CA THR A 134 64.56 -48.05 33.99
C THR A 134 64.40 -46.70 34.70
N THR A 135 65.09 -45.65 34.26
CA THR A 135 65.00 -44.29 34.82
C THR A 135 63.81 -43.53 34.23
N ASP A 136 63.67 -43.54 32.91
CA ASP A 136 62.70 -42.70 32.20
C ASP A 136 61.30 -43.33 32.16
N LYS A 137 61.20 -44.63 32.44
CA LYS A 137 59.98 -45.44 32.32
C LYS A 137 59.28 -45.30 30.96
N LYS A 138 60.02 -44.95 29.92
CA LYS A 138 59.52 -44.89 28.54
C LYS A 138 59.63 -46.28 27.93
N TYR A 139 58.53 -46.69 27.32
CA TYR A 139 58.41 -47.96 26.64
C TYR A 139 58.13 -47.70 25.16
N SER A 140 58.89 -48.32 24.27
CA SER A 140 58.48 -48.54 22.90
C SER A 140 58.56 -50.02 22.58
N LEU A 141 57.49 -50.54 21.98
CA LEU A 141 57.48 -51.81 21.29
C LEU A 141 57.23 -51.49 19.83
N ASP A 142 58.27 -51.71 19.04
CA ASP A 142 58.26 -51.53 17.59
C ASP A 142 58.15 -52.93 16.98
N LEU A 143 57.05 -53.16 16.26
CA LEU A 143 56.75 -54.40 15.58
C LEU A 143 56.83 -54.13 14.08
N ASP A 144 57.91 -54.59 13.47
CA ASP A 144 58.07 -54.56 12.01
C ASP A 144 57.48 -55.84 11.43
N ALA A 145 56.56 -55.66 10.51
CA ALA A 145 55.86 -56.70 9.82
C ALA A 145 55.81 -56.41 8.32
N LYS A 146 55.57 -57.43 7.51
CA LYS A 146 55.39 -57.25 6.06
C LYS A 146 54.13 -57.95 5.62
N THR A 147 53.24 -57.26 4.90
CA THR A 147 52.04 -57.87 4.30
C THR A 147 52.19 -58.05 2.80
N SER A 148 51.16 -58.66 2.19
CA SER A 148 50.92 -58.61 0.75
C SER A 148 50.71 -57.18 0.21
N TRP A 149 50.38 -56.20 1.06
CA TRP A 149 50.11 -54.81 0.65
C TRP A 149 51.34 -53.90 0.78
N GLY A 150 52.18 -54.15 1.79
CA GLY A 150 53.45 -53.45 1.97
C GLY A 150 54.03 -53.63 3.37
N GLU A 151 54.89 -52.70 3.78
CA GLU A 151 55.49 -52.70 5.11
C GLU A 151 54.44 -52.38 6.17
N VAL A 152 54.58 -52.99 7.33
CA VAL A 152 53.68 -52.84 8.45
C VAL A 152 54.50 -52.47 9.66
N GLU A 153 54.12 -51.38 10.31
CA GLU A 153 54.69 -50.97 11.58
C GLU A 153 53.58 -51.03 12.63
N LEU A 154 53.84 -51.62 13.78
CA LEU A 154 52.94 -51.60 14.92
C LEU A 154 53.68 -51.00 16.11
N PHE A 155 53.17 -49.87 16.59
CA PHE A 155 53.66 -49.17 17.76
C PHE A 155 52.75 -49.44 18.94
N VAL A 156 53.31 -49.94 20.04
CA VAL A 156 52.59 -50.06 21.31
C VAL A 156 53.27 -49.16 22.33
N LYS A 157 52.51 -48.22 22.89
CA LYS A 157 53.03 -47.24 23.86
C LYS A 157 52.08 -47.02 25.02
N ASN A 158 52.62 -46.55 26.13
CA ASN A 158 51.82 -46.05 27.24
C ASN A 158 51.50 -44.57 26.99
N ASN A 159 50.22 -44.26 26.83
CA ASN A 159 49.71 -42.91 26.66
C ASN A 159 48.89 -42.52 27.90
N SER A 160 49.42 -41.61 28.73
CA SER A 160 48.73 -41.07 29.90
C SER A 160 48.20 -42.12 30.92
N GLY A 161 48.92 -43.25 31.07
CA GLY A 161 48.57 -44.29 32.04
C GLY A 161 47.79 -45.47 31.45
N THR A 162 47.39 -45.39 30.18
CA THR A 162 46.75 -46.47 29.43
C THR A 162 47.63 -46.94 28.29
N TRP A 163 47.75 -48.25 28.13
CA TRP A 163 48.45 -48.86 27.01
C TRP A 163 47.56 -48.86 25.77
N GLY A 164 48.10 -48.33 24.67
CA GLY A 164 47.46 -48.33 23.37
C GLY A 164 48.41 -48.81 22.27
N ALA A 165 47.84 -49.22 21.15
CA ALA A 165 48.49 -49.76 19.97
C ALA A 165 48.04 -49.03 18.70
N ALA A 166 48.99 -48.71 17.82
CA ALA A 166 48.77 -48.16 16.49
C ALA A 166 49.50 -49.02 15.45
N LEU A 167 48.75 -49.60 14.51
CA LEU A 167 49.23 -50.37 13.36
C LEU A 167 49.14 -49.48 12.11
N GLY A 168 50.23 -49.32 11.38
CA GLY A 168 50.27 -48.70 10.06
C GLY A 168 50.64 -49.75 9.04
N ILE A 169 49.96 -49.73 7.89
CA ILE A 169 50.18 -50.64 6.77
C ILE A 169 50.47 -49.77 5.56
N GLY A 170 51.73 -49.61 5.22
CA GLY A 170 52.16 -48.90 4.03
C GLY A 170 51.66 -49.62 2.80
N VAL A 171 51.11 -48.86 1.86
CA VAL A 171 50.70 -49.38 0.56
C VAL A 171 51.49 -48.68 -0.54
N SER A 172 51.71 -49.38 -1.64
CA SER A 172 52.47 -48.80 -2.76
C SER A 172 51.69 -47.66 -3.43
N GLN A 173 52.39 -46.77 -4.13
CA GLN A 173 51.77 -45.69 -4.93
C GLN A 173 50.81 -46.20 -6.01
N ALA A 174 50.90 -47.47 -6.39
CA ALA A 174 50.00 -48.13 -7.35
C ALA A 174 48.84 -48.89 -6.66
N PHE A 175 48.56 -48.59 -5.40
CA PHE A 175 47.50 -49.26 -4.64
C PHE A 175 46.12 -48.66 -4.98
N ASN A 176 45.25 -49.48 -5.56
CA ASN A 176 43.86 -49.11 -5.80
C ASN A 176 43.04 -49.26 -4.52
N LEU A 177 42.33 -48.19 -4.12
CA LEU A 177 41.45 -48.19 -2.96
C LEU A 177 40.33 -49.23 -3.05
N SER A 178 39.95 -49.65 -4.25
CA SER A 178 39.01 -50.77 -4.43
C SER A 178 39.48 -52.11 -3.86
N LYS A 179 40.77 -52.25 -3.51
CA LYS A 179 41.30 -53.42 -2.79
C LYS A 179 40.94 -53.41 -1.30
N ILE A 180 40.58 -52.26 -0.75
CA ILE A 180 40.05 -52.10 0.61
C ILE A 180 38.55 -52.36 0.59
N ASP A 181 37.80 -51.71 -0.31
CA ASP A 181 36.36 -51.88 -0.45
C ASP A 181 35.94 -51.65 -1.89
N SER A 182 35.08 -52.51 -2.47
CA SER A 182 34.63 -52.35 -3.86
C SER A 182 33.88 -51.03 -4.14
N THR A 183 33.29 -50.39 -3.12
CA THR A 183 32.62 -49.09 -3.26
C THR A 183 33.59 -47.92 -3.41
N LEU A 184 34.86 -48.09 -3.05
CA LEU A 184 35.93 -47.11 -3.25
C LEU A 184 36.48 -47.08 -4.69
N THR A 185 35.90 -47.86 -5.61
CA THR A 185 36.31 -47.90 -7.03
C THR A 185 36.28 -46.53 -7.70
N VAL A 186 35.38 -45.64 -7.26
CA VAL A 186 35.28 -44.25 -7.74
C VAL A 186 36.58 -43.47 -7.54
N PHE A 187 37.37 -43.79 -6.51
CA PHE A 187 38.62 -43.10 -6.19
C PHE A 187 39.85 -43.73 -6.83
N ASN A 188 39.72 -44.85 -7.58
CA ASN A 188 40.86 -45.52 -8.21
C ASN A 188 41.56 -44.67 -9.29
N ASP A 189 40.86 -43.65 -9.80
CA ASP A 189 41.40 -42.71 -10.78
C ASP A 189 42.27 -41.61 -10.15
N LEU A 190 42.31 -41.52 -8.82
CA LEU A 190 43.11 -40.55 -8.08
C LEU A 190 44.54 -41.07 -7.88
N GLN A 191 45.50 -40.14 -7.87
CA GLN A 191 46.91 -40.45 -7.63
C GLN A 191 47.28 -40.19 -6.18
N PHE A 192 47.63 -41.27 -5.48
CA PHE A 192 48.00 -41.26 -4.09
C PHE A 192 49.50 -41.52 -3.92
N SER A 193 50.10 -40.83 -2.95
CA SER A 193 51.48 -41.00 -2.51
C SER A 193 51.54 -41.05 -0.99
N ASP A 194 52.59 -41.64 -0.43
CA ASP A 194 52.79 -41.77 1.02
C ASP A 194 51.55 -42.33 1.74
N SER A 195 51.02 -43.41 1.18
CA SER A 195 49.73 -44.00 1.56
C SER A 195 49.90 -45.09 2.62
N ALA A 196 49.08 -45.04 3.66
CA ALA A 196 49.03 -46.07 4.68
C ALA A 196 47.60 -46.31 5.18
N ILE A 197 47.33 -47.54 5.63
CA ILE A 197 46.14 -47.85 6.42
C ILE A 197 46.54 -47.87 7.89
N VAL A 198 45.90 -47.04 8.69
CA VAL A 198 46.15 -46.88 10.12
C VAL A 198 45.03 -47.54 10.89
N ILE A 199 45.39 -48.31 11.91
CA ILE A 199 44.48 -48.87 12.91
C ILE A 199 45.04 -48.51 14.27
N SER A 200 44.39 -47.61 15.01
CA SER A 200 44.87 -47.18 16.31
C SER A 200 43.75 -47.18 17.34
N ASP A 201 44.08 -47.46 18.60
CA ASP A 201 43.16 -47.37 19.74
C ASP A 201 43.39 -46.09 20.60
N PHE A 202 44.23 -45.19 20.10
CA PHE A 202 44.50 -43.89 20.70
C PHE A 202 44.74 -42.82 19.64
N LYS A 203 44.62 -41.56 20.06
CA LYS A 203 45.05 -40.39 19.28
C LYS A 203 46.45 -39.92 19.70
N ASP A 204 47.34 -39.71 18.74
CA ASP A 204 48.63 -39.04 18.90
C ASP A 204 49.06 -38.37 17.59
N ASP A 205 48.95 -37.06 17.54
CA ASP A 205 49.26 -36.24 16.35
C ASP A 205 50.77 -36.21 16.00
N LYS A 206 51.64 -36.75 16.87
CA LYS A 206 53.11 -36.75 16.68
C LYS A 206 53.69 -38.12 16.35
N LEU A 207 52.91 -39.20 16.45
CA LEU A 207 53.41 -40.54 16.15
C LEU A 207 53.73 -40.64 14.67
N LYS A 208 54.93 -41.09 14.33
CA LYS A 208 55.30 -41.39 12.94
C LYS A 208 55.21 -42.89 12.73
N ILE A 209 54.41 -43.31 11.76
CA ILE A 209 54.17 -44.71 11.44
C ILE A 209 54.05 -44.85 9.93
N VAL A 210 54.83 -45.74 9.32
CA VAL A 210 54.88 -45.98 7.87
C VAL A 210 54.90 -44.69 7.01
N GLY A 211 55.72 -43.72 7.41
CA GLY A 211 55.92 -42.46 6.67
C GLY A 211 54.85 -41.39 6.88
N ILE A 212 53.72 -41.69 7.52
CA ILE A 212 52.72 -40.68 7.91
C ILE A 212 52.99 -40.17 9.33
N THR A 213 52.47 -38.98 9.65
CA THR A 213 52.58 -38.36 10.99
C THR A 213 51.19 -38.14 11.55
N GLY A 214 50.97 -38.59 12.78
CA GLY A 214 49.69 -38.52 13.46
C GLY A 214 48.90 -39.81 13.32
N VAL A 215 48.27 -40.25 14.42
CA VAL A 215 47.26 -41.32 14.43
C VAL A 215 46.04 -40.85 15.21
N VAL A 216 44.86 -41.29 14.80
CA VAL A 216 43.59 -41.08 15.50
C VAL A 216 43.00 -42.43 15.92
N ASP A 217 42.17 -42.44 16.94
CA ASP A 217 41.46 -43.65 17.38
C ASP A 217 40.47 -44.10 16.28
N GLY A 218 40.67 -45.29 15.71
CA GLY A 218 39.87 -45.81 14.60
C GLY A 218 40.66 -46.57 13.52
N VAL A 219 40.01 -46.75 12.35
CA VAL A 219 40.59 -47.37 11.14
C VAL A 219 40.51 -46.36 10.00
N GLU A 220 41.64 -45.88 9.52
CA GLU A 220 41.69 -44.86 8.46
C GLU A 220 42.65 -45.22 7.35
N PHE A 221 42.32 -44.82 6.12
CA PHE A 221 43.30 -44.71 5.05
C PHE A 221 43.81 -43.28 5.02
N VAL A 222 45.12 -43.10 5.17
CA VAL A 222 45.79 -41.79 5.14
C VAL A 222 46.73 -41.76 3.95
N SER A 223 46.77 -40.64 3.23
CA SER A 223 47.65 -40.49 2.06
C SER A 223 47.91 -39.04 1.73
N THR A 224 48.93 -38.78 0.91
CA THR A 224 49.06 -37.53 0.16
C THR A 224 48.42 -37.67 -1.23
N LEU A 225 47.36 -36.91 -1.50
CA LEU A 225 46.71 -36.79 -2.81
C LEU A 225 47.35 -35.66 -3.62
N ALA A 226 47.68 -35.94 -4.88
CA ALA A 226 48.08 -34.94 -5.85
C ALA A 226 47.02 -34.84 -6.96
N LEU A 227 46.39 -33.66 -7.09
CA LEU A 227 45.46 -33.40 -8.19
C LEU A 227 46.26 -33.12 -9.46
N GLN A 228 46.12 -33.98 -10.46
CA GLN A 228 46.74 -33.84 -11.78
C GLN A 228 45.70 -34.00 -12.88
N ALA A 229 45.86 -33.22 -13.95
CA ALA A 229 45.03 -33.33 -15.13
C ALA A 229 45.29 -34.67 -15.86
N ASN A 230 44.25 -35.50 -15.98
CA ASN A 230 44.26 -36.80 -16.63
C ASN A 230 43.31 -36.82 -17.84
N ALA A 231 43.61 -37.59 -18.88
CA ALA A 231 42.79 -37.67 -20.11
C ALA A 231 41.44 -38.41 -19.96
N GLY A 232 41.00 -38.65 -18.73
CA GLY A 232 39.82 -39.44 -18.39
C GLY A 232 38.49 -38.70 -18.57
N LYS A 233 37.37 -39.45 -18.54
CA LYS A 233 36.00 -38.93 -18.75
C LYS A 233 35.03 -39.29 -17.62
N THR A 234 35.48 -39.88 -16.51
CA THR A 234 34.59 -40.11 -15.37
C THR A 234 34.22 -38.78 -14.71
N PRO A 235 33.03 -38.62 -14.09
CA PRO A 235 32.63 -37.37 -13.45
C PRO A 235 33.67 -36.87 -12.42
N LEU A 236 34.27 -37.78 -11.64
CA LEU A 236 35.33 -37.42 -10.70
C LEU A 236 36.63 -36.98 -11.39
N GLN A 237 37.01 -37.59 -12.52
CA GLN A 237 38.17 -37.15 -13.30
C GLN A 237 37.96 -35.75 -13.89
N VAL A 238 36.75 -35.45 -14.37
CA VAL A 238 36.44 -34.09 -14.86
C VAL A 238 36.54 -33.07 -13.73
N LEU A 239 35.93 -33.36 -12.58
CA LEU A 239 36.02 -32.51 -11.38
C LEU A 239 37.48 -32.29 -10.94
N THR A 240 38.27 -33.36 -10.84
CA THR A 240 39.67 -33.25 -10.41
C THR A 240 40.58 -32.58 -11.44
N ASN A 241 40.29 -32.72 -12.75
CA ASN A 241 40.98 -31.98 -13.81
C ASN A 241 40.74 -30.48 -13.68
N GLU A 242 39.49 -30.05 -13.47
CA GLU A 242 39.16 -28.64 -13.29
C GLU A 242 39.79 -28.09 -12.01
N MET A 243 39.67 -28.81 -10.88
CA MET A 243 40.33 -28.44 -9.63
C MET A 243 41.86 -28.39 -9.76
N SER A 244 42.46 -29.27 -10.57
CA SER A 244 43.91 -29.28 -10.79
C SER A 244 44.42 -28.02 -11.49
N LYS A 245 43.57 -27.26 -12.20
CA LYS A 245 43.97 -25.96 -12.77
C LYS A 245 44.35 -24.94 -11.69
N SER A 246 43.72 -25.04 -10.52
CA SER A 246 43.97 -24.14 -9.38
C SER A 246 44.85 -24.76 -8.30
N LEU A 247 44.76 -26.09 -8.11
CA LEU A 247 45.45 -26.83 -7.04
C LEU A 247 46.69 -27.58 -7.52
N GLN A 248 47.20 -27.28 -8.72
CA GLN A 248 48.34 -27.99 -9.29
C GLN A 248 49.55 -27.93 -8.34
N ASN A 249 50.13 -29.09 -8.04
CA ASN A 249 51.31 -29.26 -7.19
C ASN A 249 51.12 -28.89 -5.70
N ILE A 250 49.87 -28.75 -5.22
CA ILE A 250 49.59 -28.64 -3.79
C ILE A 250 49.36 -30.05 -3.23
N PRO A 251 50.27 -30.61 -2.42
CA PRO A 251 50.07 -31.92 -1.80
C PRO A 251 48.95 -31.82 -0.76
N LEU A 252 47.88 -32.59 -0.95
CA LEU A 252 46.73 -32.62 -0.05
C LEU A 252 46.87 -33.82 0.88
N GLN A 253 46.98 -33.58 2.19
CA GLN A 253 46.88 -34.66 3.17
C GLN A 253 45.42 -35.09 3.24
N ILE A 254 45.18 -36.36 2.94
CA ILE A 254 43.84 -36.94 2.95
C ILE A 254 43.67 -38.03 4.00
N SER A 255 42.44 -38.17 4.49
CA SER A 255 42.00 -39.30 5.31
C SER A 255 40.67 -39.84 4.81
N ILE A 256 40.49 -41.16 4.86
CA ILE A 256 39.23 -41.86 4.65
C ILE A 256 38.97 -42.74 5.88
N ASP A 257 37.87 -42.47 6.59
CA ASP A 257 37.41 -43.30 7.70
C ASP A 257 36.83 -44.63 7.15
N LEU A 258 37.55 -45.72 7.37
CA LEU A 258 37.21 -47.05 6.86
C LEU A 258 36.18 -47.79 7.73
N THR A 259 35.73 -47.17 8.83
CA THR A 259 34.73 -47.73 9.74
C THR A 259 33.30 -47.44 9.29
N LYS A 260 33.13 -46.46 8.39
CA LYS A 260 31.85 -46.02 7.84
C LYS A 260 31.45 -46.83 6.61
N THR A 261 30.15 -46.78 6.28
CA THR A 261 29.58 -47.38 5.06
C THR A 261 29.55 -46.43 3.87
N SER A 262 29.68 -45.12 4.12
CA SER A 262 29.86 -44.08 3.12
C SER A 262 31.25 -43.49 3.29
N PHE A 263 32.03 -43.54 2.23
CA PHE A 263 33.41 -43.08 2.26
C PHE A 263 33.51 -41.64 1.76
N GLU A 264 34.23 -40.83 2.54
CA GLU A 264 34.53 -39.43 2.26
C GLU A 264 36.04 -39.26 2.28
N VAL A 265 36.60 -38.65 1.24
CA VAL A 265 38.00 -38.20 1.24
C VAL A 265 38.02 -36.78 1.78
N LYS A 266 38.62 -36.58 2.95
CA LYS A 266 38.76 -35.25 3.56
C LYS A 266 40.16 -34.71 3.33
N ALA A 267 40.30 -33.46 2.91
CA ALA A 267 41.59 -32.76 2.80
C ALA A 267 41.50 -31.33 3.33
N ALA A 268 42.54 -30.88 4.05
CA ALA A 268 42.70 -29.47 4.39
C ALA A 268 43.65 -28.80 3.38
N ILE A 269 43.24 -27.65 2.84
CA ILE A 269 44.04 -26.85 1.92
C ILE A 269 44.51 -25.60 2.65
N GLU A 270 45.77 -25.62 3.09
CA GLU A 270 46.35 -24.56 3.94
C GLU A 270 46.59 -23.24 3.19
N LYS A 271 46.76 -23.29 1.87
CA LYS A 271 47.05 -22.11 1.04
C LYS A 271 45.81 -21.65 0.31
N SER A 272 45.62 -20.33 0.24
CA SER A 272 44.59 -19.75 -0.59
C SER A 272 44.83 -20.07 -2.07
N PHE A 273 43.76 -20.30 -2.83
CA PHE A 273 43.84 -20.48 -4.28
C PHE A 273 42.68 -19.79 -4.99
N GLY A 274 42.89 -19.39 -6.24
CA GLY A 274 41.85 -18.78 -7.08
C GLY A 274 40.94 -19.84 -7.69
N LEU A 275 39.63 -19.59 -7.74
CA LEU A 275 38.70 -20.51 -8.41
C LEU A 275 39.13 -20.78 -9.86
N PRO A 276 38.91 -22.00 -10.41
CA PRO A 276 39.31 -22.30 -11.79
C PRO A 276 38.72 -21.29 -12.77
N GLY A 277 39.56 -20.60 -13.55
CA GLY A 277 39.14 -19.52 -14.46
C GLY A 277 39.05 -18.12 -13.84
N TYR A 278 39.10 -17.99 -12.50
CA TYR A 278 38.88 -16.72 -11.78
C TYR A 278 39.97 -16.47 -10.73
N SER A 279 41.16 -16.06 -11.19
CA SER A 279 42.35 -15.90 -10.32
C SER A 279 42.22 -14.86 -9.21
N LYS A 280 41.25 -13.93 -9.32
CA LYS A 280 40.99 -12.85 -8.36
C LYS A 280 40.01 -13.25 -7.25
N ILE A 281 39.23 -14.31 -7.44
CA ILE A 281 38.29 -14.81 -6.44
C ILE A 281 39.02 -15.90 -5.65
N GLN A 282 39.51 -15.55 -4.46
CA GLN A 282 40.35 -16.44 -3.66
C GLN A 282 39.54 -17.14 -2.57
N LEU A 283 39.80 -18.44 -2.43
CA LEU A 283 39.31 -19.24 -1.31
C LEU A 283 40.47 -19.52 -0.35
N SER A 284 40.22 -19.43 0.96
CA SER A 284 41.19 -19.71 2.02
C SER A 284 40.60 -20.57 3.14
N GLY A 285 41.46 -21.28 3.88
CA GLY A 285 41.06 -22.11 5.02
C GLY A 285 40.11 -23.26 4.63
N ILE A 286 40.45 -24.01 3.57
CA ILE A 286 39.47 -24.84 2.87
C ILE A 286 39.49 -26.28 3.37
N GLU A 287 38.33 -26.79 3.76
CA GLU A 287 38.08 -28.23 3.94
C GLU A 287 37.44 -28.79 2.65
N MET A 288 38.11 -29.76 2.04
CA MET A 288 37.66 -30.49 0.86
C MET A 288 37.09 -31.84 1.27
N ASP A 289 35.85 -32.12 0.89
CA ASP A 289 35.22 -33.44 1.04
C ASP A 289 34.89 -34.02 -0.35
N ILE A 290 35.38 -35.22 -0.66
CA ILE A 290 35.00 -35.97 -1.88
C ILE A 290 34.19 -37.20 -1.49
N THR A 291 32.95 -37.29 -1.97
CA THR A 291 32.04 -38.38 -1.64
C THR A 291 32.03 -39.49 -2.70
N SER A 292 31.55 -40.68 -2.33
CA SER A 292 31.44 -41.82 -3.26
C SER A 292 30.40 -41.64 -4.39
N THR A 293 29.42 -40.76 -4.19
CA THR A 293 28.66 -40.10 -5.27
C THR A 293 29.49 -38.90 -5.72
N PRO A 294 29.95 -38.79 -6.98
CA PRO A 294 31.01 -37.85 -7.37
C PRO A 294 30.58 -36.39 -7.16
N SER A 295 30.90 -35.86 -5.98
CA SER A 295 30.73 -34.47 -5.57
C SER A 295 31.98 -34.07 -4.80
N ILE A 296 32.39 -32.82 -4.94
CA ILE A 296 33.45 -32.20 -4.14
C ILE A 296 32.79 -31.06 -3.39
N SER A 297 32.96 -30.97 -2.07
CA SER A 297 32.57 -29.81 -1.29
C SER A 297 33.82 -29.10 -0.82
N LEU A 298 33.86 -27.77 -0.91
CA LEU A 298 34.89 -26.90 -0.36
C LEU A 298 34.25 -25.96 0.65
N GLN A 299 34.61 -26.06 1.92
CA GLN A 299 34.19 -25.10 2.93
C GLN A 299 35.34 -24.16 3.27
N GLY A 300 35.15 -22.84 3.21
CA GLY A 300 36.23 -21.88 3.46
C GLY A 300 35.78 -20.42 3.53
N THR A 301 36.75 -19.50 3.52
CA THR A 301 36.49 -18.06 3.40
C THR A 301 36.74 -17.61 1.98
N LEU A 302 35.75 -16.96 1.39
CA LEU A 302 35.80 -16.30 0.10
C LEU A 302 36.19 -14.84 0.29
N GLU A 303 37.29 -14.44 -0.34
CA GLU A 303 37.71 -13.04 -0.40
C GLU A 303 37.26 -12.47 -1.74
N LEU A 304 36.26 -11.58 -1.69
CA LEU A 304 35.78 -10.87 -2.89
C LEU A 304 36.44 -9.50 -2.97
N PRO A 305 37.23 -9.22 -4.04
CA PRO A 305 37.88 -7.93 -4.25
C PRO A 305 36.88 -6.88 -4.77
N ILE A 306 35.73 -6.74 -4.11
CA ILE A 306 34.73 -5.72 -4.42
C ILE A 306 35.11 -4.45 -3.67
N LYS A 307 35.45 -3.41 -4.42
CA LYS A 307 35.62 -2.07 -3.87
C LYS A 307 34.29 -1.33 -3.95
N ILE A 308 33.65 -1.13 -2.80
CA ILE A 308 32.46 -0.29 -2.68
C ILE A 308 32.90 1.05 -2.08
N PRO A 309 32.79 2.17 -2.84
CA PRO A 309 32.94 3.51 -2.27
C PRO A 309 31.93 3.64 -1.13
N ALA A 310 32.37 3.85 0.09
CA ALA A 310 31.53 3.87 1.28
C ALA A 310 32.20 4.71 2.37
N LYS A 311 31.54 4.93 3.51
CA LYS A 311 32.16 5.64 4.64
C LYS A 311 32.21 4.76 5.90
N PRO A 312 33.36 4.15 6.23
CA PRO A 312 34.63 4.14 5.46
C PRO A 312 34.56 3.26 4.20
N ASP A 313 35.49 3.47 3.25
CA ASP A 313 35.57 2.67 2.02
C ASP A 313 35.63 1.17 2.34
N VAL A 314 34.78 0.39 1.69
CA VAL A 314 34.85 -1.08 1.75
C VAL A 314 35.76 -1.52 0.61
N ASN A 315 36.99 -1.91 0.95
CA ASN A 315 37.99 -2.31 -0.04
C ASN A 315 37.94 -3.81 -0.37
N GLU A 316 37.27 -4.60 0.46
CA GLU A 316 37.13 -6.04 0.33
C GLU A 316 35.87 -6.47 1.10
N ILE A 317 35.13 -7.45 0.56
CA ILE A 317 34.07 -8.14 1.29
C ILE A 317 34.58 -9.56 1.55
N GLN A 318 34.83 -9.87 2.82
CA GLN A 318 35.18 -11.22 3.26
C GLN A 318 33.90 -11.95 3.63
N VAL A 319 33.67 -13.10 3.01
CA VAL A 319 32.50 -13.92 3.32
C VAL A 319 32.95 -15.33 3.65
N THR A 320 32.59 -15.83 4.84
CA THR A 320 32.88 -17.21 5.23
C THR A 320 31.67 -18.08 4.95
N GLY A 321 31.86 -19.21 4.25
CA GLY A 321 30.78 -20.16 4.02
C GLY A 321 31.23 -21.45 3.33
N ALA A 322 30.27 -22.20 2.81
CA ALA A 322 30.53 -23.49 2.17
C ALA A 322 30.12 -23.45 0.70
N ILE A 323 30.91 -24.11 -0.13
CA ILE A 323 30.77 -24.21 -1.58
C ILE A 323 30.69 -25.69 -1.96
N SER A 324 29.53 -26.16 -2.42
CA SER A 324 29.39 -27.53 -2.90
C SER A 324 29.39 -27.61 -4.42
N PHE A 325 30.09 -28.59 -4.98
CA PHE A 325 30.22 -28.83 -6.42
C PHE A 325 29.54 -30.16 -6.76
N THR A 326 28.57 -30.13 -7.67
CA THR A 326 27.93 -31.36 -8.18
C THR A 326 28.01 -31.37 -9.71
N TYR A 327 28.52 -32.45 -10.30
CA TYR A 327 28.66 -32.59 -11.76
C TYR A 327 27.56 -33.52 -12.29
N SER A 328 26.41 -32.97 -12.67
CA SER A 328 25.25 -33.79 -13.07
C SER A 328 25.14 -34.07 -14.58
N ASP A 329 25.66 -33.22 -15.48
CA ASP A 329 25.26 -33.29 -16.90
C ASP A 329 26.28 -32.80 -17.96
N GLY A 330 27.54 -32.55 -17.61
CA GLY A 330 28.53 -32.00 -18.56
C GLY A 330 28.89 -30.54 -18.27
N THR A 331 28.10 -29.88 -17.43
CA THR A 331 28.40 -28.62 -16.76
C THR A 331 28.36 -28.84 -15.24
N GLY A 332 29.36 -28.35 -14.52
CA GLY A 332 29.35 -28.34 -13.06
C GLY A 332 28.98 -26.95 -12.58
N THR A 333 27.84 -26.79 -11.91
CA THR A 333 27.48 -25.52 -11.27
C THR A 333 27.89 -25.55 -9.80
N ILE A 334 28.55 -24.50 -9.37
CA ILE A 334 28.73 -24.13 -7.98
C ILE A 334 27.58 -23.20 -7.64
N GLN A 335 26.85 -23.47 -6.57
CA GLN A 335 26.03 -22.45 -5.93
C GLN A 335 26.47 -22.35 -4.47
N ALA A 336 26.79 -21.14 -4.03
CA ALA A 336 27.08 -20.85 -2.65
C ALA A 336 26.30 -19.62 -2.22
N THR A 337 25.49 -19.75 -1.16
CA THR A 337 24.92 -18.62 -0.43
C THR A 337 25.79 -18.38 0.79
N LEU A 338 26.37 -17.20 0.86
CA LEU A 338 27.33 -16.82 1.88
C LEU A 338 26.75 -15.60 2.61
N ASN A 339 26.49 -15.72 3.91
CA ASN A 339 25.95 -14.61 4.68
C ASN A 339 27.09 -13.75 5.22
N SER A 340 26.98 -12.43 5.08
CA SER A 340 27.91 -11.47 5.69
C SER A 340 27.12 -10.54 6.62
N ASP A 341 27.54 -10.47 7.89
CA ASP A 341 26.99 -9.54 8.89
C ASP A 341 27.50 -8.09 8.71
N THR A 342 27.94 -7.71 7.51
CA THR A 342 28.58 -6.41 7.24
C THR A 342 27.55 -5.33 6.94
N GLU A 343 27.52 -4.28 7.77
CA GLU A 343 26.80 -3.03 7.51
C GLU A 343 27.64 -2.12 6.58
N ILE A 344 27.08 -1.71 5.44
CA ILE A 344 27.76 -0.83 4.47
C ILE A 344 27.03 0.51 4.39
N ILE A 345 27.68 1.55 4.93
CA ILE A 345 27.11 2.90 5.00
C ILE A 345 27.52 3.71 3.76
N TYR A 346 26.53 4.29 3.08
CA TYR A 346 26.66 5.09 1.85
C TYR A 346 27.33 4.33 0.70
N PRO A 347 26.80 3.15 0.32
CA PRO A 347 27.36 2.36 -0.77
C PRO A 347 27.36 3.17 -2.08
N PHE A 348 28.45 3.10 -2.84
CA PHE A 348 28.64 3.81 -4.11
C PHE A 348 28.40 5.33 -4.01
N ASP A 349 28.72 5.92 -2.87
CA ASP A 349 28.45 7.34 -2.54
C ASP A 349 26.95 7.72 -2.54
N PHE A 350 26.04 6.75 -2.44
CA PHE A 350 24.62 7.02 -2.22
C PHE A 350 24.36 7.43 -0.77
N TYR A 351 24.38 8.74 -0.53
CA TYR A 351 24.17 9.32 0.79
C TYR A 351 22.78 8.95 1.34
N GLY A 352 22.71 8.54 2.60
CA GLY A 352 21.46 8.13 3.23
C GLY A 352 21.04 6.68 2.97
N VAL A 353 21.78 5.91 2.17
CA VAL A 353 21.58 4.46 2.01
C VAL A 353 22.51 3.70 2.96
N THR A 354 21.98 2.69 3.65
CA THR A 354 22.79 1.72 4.42
C THR A 354 22.38 0.31 3.99
N LEU A 355 23.33 -0.52 3.55
CA LEU A 355 23.07 -1.95 3.30
C LEU A 355 23.28 -2.70 4.62
N GLU A 356 22.32 -3.54 4.98
CA GLU A 356 22.35 -4.42 6.14
C GLU A 356 22.06 -5.86 5.68
N ASP A 357 22.57 -6.87 6.38
CA ASP A 357 22.33 -8.29 6.06
C ASP A 357 22.64 -8.64 4.60
N VAL A 358 23.84 -8.24 4.14
CA VAL A 358 24.27 -8.50 2.75
C VAL A 358 24.68 -9.97 2.63
N GLY A 359 23.79 -10.75 2.03
CA GLY A 359 24.05 -12.06 1.48
C GLY A 359 24.80 -11.97 0.15
N VAL A 360 25.69 -12.92 -0.07
CA VAL A 360 26.48 -13.06 -1.29
C VAL A 360 26.21 -14.44 -1.88
N GLY A 361 25.53 -14.47 -3.03
CA GLY A 361 25.39 -15.62 -3.89
C GLY A 361 26.58 -15.71 -4.86
N LEU A 362 27.17 -16.89 -4.99
CA LEU A 362 28.14 -17.20 -6.03
C LEU A 362 27.61 -18.36 -6.88
N ASP A 363 27.37 -18.12 -8.17
CA ASP A 363 27.14 -19.15 -9.18
C ASP A 363 28.38 -19.28 -10.07
N VAL A 364 28.94 -20.47 -10.23
CA VAL A 364 30.06 -20.69 -11.16
C VAL A 364 29.84 -21.97 -11.94
N SER A 365 29.81 -21.87 -13.27
CA SER A 365 29.70 -23.02 -14.15
C SER A 365 31.06 -23.40 -14.75
N PHE A 366 31.39 -24.69 -14.71
CA PHE A 366 32.53 -25.28 -15.40
C PHE A 366 32.05 -26.20 -16.51
N GLY A 367 32.70 -26.17 -17.68
CA GLY A 367 32.37 -27.05 -18.81
C GLY A 367 32.49 -26.36 -20.16
N VAL A 368 31.53 -26.65 -21.06
CA VAL A 368 31.45 -26.02 -22.39
C VAL A 368 31.15 -24.53 -22.34
N GLU A 369 30.48 -24.07 -21.27
CA GLU A 369 30.20 -22.66 -20.97
C GLU A 369 30.80 -22.36 -19.60
N THR A 370 31.96 -21.70 -19.58
CA THR A 370 32.61 -21.22 -18.34
C THR A 370 32.07 -19.83 -18.03
N GLY A 371 31.51 -19.66 -16.83
CA GLY A 371 30.91 -18.41 -16.38
C GLY A 371 30.86 -18.34 -14.86
N ALA A 372 30.92 -17.13 -14.31
CA ALA A 372 30.71 -16.88 -12.89
C ALA A 372 29.74 -15.71 -12.73
N GLY A 373 28.76 -15.85 -11.85
CA GLY A 373 27.85 -14.81 -11.42
C GLY A 373 28.05 -14.56 -9.93
N ILE A 374 28.21 -13.30 -9.54
CA ILE A 374 28.15 -12.88 -8.13
C ILE A 374 26.84 -12.12 -7.96
N THR A 375 26.00 -12.59 -7.04
CA THR A 375 24.79 -11.89 -6.61
C THR A 375 25.02 -11.34 -5.20
N LEU A 376 24.75 -10.06 -5.01
CA LEU A 376 24.64 -9.42 -3.70
C LEU A 376 23.15 -9.24 -3.43
N GLU A 377 22.61 -9.87 -2.40
CA GLU A 377 21.21 -9.74 -1.99
C GLU A 377 21.15 -9.39 -0.51
N GLY A 378 20.13 -8.66 -0.09
CA GLY A 378 20.02 -8.30 1.32
C GLY A 378 18.96 -7.25 1.57
N ALA A 379 19.07 -6.59 2.71
CA ALA A 379 18.18 -5.51 3.10
C ALA A 379 18.90 -4.16 3.05
N PHE A 380 18.14 -3.09 2.90
CA PHE A 380 18.72 -1.74 2.97
C PHE A 380 17.81 -0.77 3.72
N LEU A 381 18.42 0.29 4.23
CA LEU A 381 17.76 1.39 4.92
C LEU A 381 17.94 2.67 4.12
N LEU A 382 16.87 3.48 4.05
CA LEU A 382 16.88 4.81 3.46
C LEU A 382 16.66 5.88 4.54
N GLY A 383 17.53 6.90 4.55
CA GLY A 383 17.47 8.02 5.50
C GLY A 383 18.11 7.72 6.87
N GLN A 384 17.81 8.55 7.87
CA GLN A 384 18.42 8.45 9.21
C GLN A 384 17.65 7.53 10.19
N ALA A 385 16.52 6.95 9.76
CA ALA A 385 15.66 6.16 10.64
C ALA A 385 16.10 4.68 10.68
N LYS A 386 16.87 4.32 11.71
CA LYS A 386 17.45 2.99 11.94
C LYS A 386 16.47 1.91 12.46
N THR A 387 15.20 1.91 12.08
CA THR A 387 14.19 1.12 12.81
C THR A 387 13.41 0.06 12.05
N LYS A 388 13.60 -0.15 10.73
CA LYS A 388 12.96 -1.30 10.08
C LYS A 388 13.63 -1.79 8.79
N LEU A 389 14.00 -3.08 8.79
CA LEU A 389 14.54 -3.89 7.68
C LEU A 389 13.42 -4.41 6.76
N ASP A 390 12.62 -3.52 6.19
CA ASP A 390 11.51 -3.96 5.32
C ASP A 390 11.86 -3.90 3.82
N GLU A 391 12.96 -3.25 3.43
CA GLU A 391 13.35 -3.05 2.04
C GLU A 391 14.39 -4.09 1.60
N LYS A 392 14.26 -4.60 0.38
CA LYS A 392 15.16 -5.65 -0.16
C LYS A 392 15.85 -5.19 -1.43
N PHE A 393 17.09 -5.62 -1.62
CA PHE A 393 17.80 -5.40 -2.88
C PHE A 393 18.44 -6.69 -3.39
N ALA A 394 18.65 -6.77 -4.70
CA ALA A 394 19.57 -7.72 -5.29
C ALA A 394 20.33 -7.09 -6.46
N ILE A 395 21.62 -7.39 -6.56
CA ILE A 395 22.50 -6.96 -7.65
C ILE A 395 23.27 -8.18 -8.12
N THR A 396 23.12 -8.56 -9.38
CA THR A 396 23.89 -9.66 -9.98
C THR A 396 24.88 -9.09 -10.99
N MET A 397 26.11 -9.57 -10.90
CA MET A 397 27.20 -9.30 -11.84
C MET A 397 27.68 -10.61 -12.42
N GLU A 398 27.68 -10.71 -13.75
CA GLU A 398 28.23 -11.83 -14.50
C GLU A 398 29.61 -11.51 -15.04
N PHE A 399 30.52 -12.45 -14.87
CA PHE A 399 31.90 -12.36 -15.28
C PHE A 399 32.09 -13.22 -16.53
N THR A 400 32.17 -12.56 -17.68
CA THR A 400 32.79 -13.12 -18.88
C THR A 400 34.26 -12.70 -18.84
N ASP A 401 35.13 -13.67 -18.56
CA ASP A 401 36.54 -13.44 -18.18
C ASP A 401 36.69 -12.58 -16.89
N ASP A 402 37.64 -11.65 -16.87
CA ASP A 402 37.95 -10.76 -15.74
C ASP A 402 37.08 -9.48 -15.69
N LEU A 403 36.06 -9.34 -16.56
CA LEU A 403 35.23 -8.14 -16.68
C LEU A 403 33.84 -8.38 -16.06
N PRO A 404 33.45 -7.63 -15.00
CA PRO A 404 32.11 -7.68 -14.46
C PRO A 404 31.12 -6.98 -15.39
N ASN A 405 30.05 -7.68 -15.77
CA ASN A 405 28.90 -7.14 -16.47
C ASN A 405 27.68 -7.24 -15.54
N PRO A 406 27.01 -6.13 -15.18
CA PRO A 406 25.79 -6.21 -14.39
C PRO A 406 24.71 -6.94 -15.19
N SER A 407 24.02 -7.89 -14.57
CA SER A 407 22.91 -8.64 -15.18
C SER A 407 21.58 -8.45 -14.45
N LEU A 408 21.61 -8.08 -13.16
CA LEU A 408 20.43 -7.76 -12.36
C LEU A 408 20.67 -6.53 -11.49
N LEU A 409 19.67 -5.66 -11.43
CA LEU A 409 19.44 -4.71 -10.35
C LEU A 409 17.98 -4.90 -9.92
N TYR A 410 17.72 -5.12 -8.64
CA TYR A 410 16.40 -5.32 -8.08
C TYR A 410 16.28 -4.56 -6.76
N CYS A 411 15.13 -3.96 -6.51
CA CYS A 411 14.80 -3.23 -5.30
C CYS A 411 13.32 -3.40 -4.98
N GLU A 412 13.00 -3.76 -3.75
CA GLU A 412 11.66 -3.79 -3.18
C GLU A 412 11.62 -2.83 -2.01
N THR A 413 10.71 -1.86 -2.03
CA THR A 413 10.54 -0.85 -0.98
C THR A 413 9.08 -0.60 -0.65
N LYS A 414 8.72 -0.64 0.62
CA LYS A 414 7.32 -0.44 1.06
C LYS A 414 6.90 1.00 1.07
N ASN A 415 7.81 1.92 1.39
CA ASN A 415 7.50 3.34 1.52
C ASN A 415 8.70 4.18 1.09
N LEU A 416 8.65 4.69 -0.13
CA LEU A 416 9.71 5.51 -0.69
C LEU A 416 9.15 6.82 -1.24
N SER A 417 9.54 7.95 -0.65
CA SER A 417 9.18 9.25 -1.21
C SER A 417 10.22 9.75 -2.21
N LEU A 418 9.78 10.44 -3.27
CA LEU A 418 10.69 11.09 -4.22
C LEU A 418 11.63 12.09 -3.55
N PRO A 419 11.24 12.87 -2.52
CA PRO A 419 12.19 13.61 -1.68
C PRO A 419 13.32 12.77 -1.10
N VAL A 420 13.02 11.56 -0.60
CA VAL A 420 14.04 10.67 -0.03
C VAL A 420 14.99 10.20 -1.13
N ILE A 421 14.48 9.77 -2.29
CA ILE A 421 15.32 9.39 -3.44
C ILE A 421 16.20 10.58 -3.85
N PHE A 422 15.58 11.73 -4.10
CA PHE A 422 16.25 12.93 -4.59
C PHE A 422 17.36 13.38 -3.63
N ASN A 423 17.09 13.46 -2.34
CA ASN A 423 18.09 13.84 -1.34
C ASN A 423 19.20 12.80 -1.16
N SER A 424 18.96 11.55 -1.59
CA SER A 424 19.95 10.47 -1.49
C SER A 424 20.90 10.41 -2.70
N VAL A 425 20.44 10.83 -3.88
CA VAL A 425 21.19 10.69 -5.14
C VAL A 425 21.61 12.01 -5.79
N ILE A 426 21.01 13.14 -5.41
CA ILE A 426 21.28 14.46 -5.99
C ILE A 426 22.06 15.33 -4.99
N ASP A 427 22.97 16.17 -5.52
CA ASP A 427 23.74 17.13 -4.75
C ASP A 427 22.83 18.03 -3.88
N SER A 428 23.20 18.19 -2.61
CA SER A 428 22.47 18.99 -1.62
C SER A 428 22.23 20.47 -2.00
N GLY A 429 22.97 21.00 -2.99
CA GLY A 429 22.79 22.34 -3.55
C GLY A 429 21.66 22.46 -4.56
N ILE A 430 21.07 21.35 -5.02
CA ILE A 430 19.91 21.33 -5.91
C ILE A 430 18.68 21.01 -5.07
N THR A 431 17.61 21.82 -5.19
CA THR A 431 16.36 21.60 -4.45
C THR A 431 15.32 20.92 -5.33
N LEU A 432 14.71 19.84 -4.83
CA LEU A 432 13.56 19.22 -5.49
C LEU A 432 12.43 20.27 -5.63
N PRO A 433 11.88 20.50 -6.83
CA PRO A 433 10.73 21.38 -7.01
C PRO A 433 9.57 20.94 -6.11
N LYS A 434 8.91 21.90 -5.45
CA LYS A 434 7.80 21.62 -4.52
C LYS A 434 6.68 20.77 -5.13
N ALA A 435 6.42 20.89 -6.45
CA ALA A 435 5.41 20.08 -7.13
C ALA A 435 5.70 18.56 -7.11
N LEU A 436 6.96 18.18 -6.94
CA LEU A 436 7.43 16.80 -6.89
C LEU A 436 7.66 16.30 -5.46
N SER A 437 7.54 17.16 -4.44
CA SER A 437 7.83 16.78 -3.06
C SER A 437 6.73 15.92 -2.42
N GLU A 438 5.56 15.83 -3.04
CA GLU A 438 4.42 15.05 -2.58
C GLU A 438 4.35 13.67 -3.25
N PHE A 439 5.32 13.33 -4.11
CA PHE A 439 5.34 12.05 -4.80
C PHE A 439 5.86 10.96 -3.86
N SER A 440 5.05 9.94 -3.60
CA SER A 440 5.45 8.76 -2.84
C SER A 440 5.09 7.48 -3.56
N PHE A 441 5.97 6.51 -3.43
CA PHE A 441 5.81 5.15 -3.88
C PHE A 441 5.53 4.28 -2.65
N GLU A 442 4.48 3.47 -2.74
CA GLU A 442 4.10 2.45 -1.78
C GLU A 442 4.21 1.08 -2.45
N ASP A 443 4.81 0.12 -1.75
CA ASP A 443 5.10 -1.23 -2.27
C ASP A 443 5.76 -1.24 -3.67
N LEU A 444 6.76 -0.38 -3.86
CA LEU A 444 7.53 -0.31 -5.09
C LEU A 444 8.42 -1.54 -5.24
N MET A 445 8.21 -2.25 -6.33
CA MET A 445 9.16 -3.19 -6.89
C MET A 445 9.77 -2.55 -8.15
N PHE A 446 11.08 -2.48 -8.21
CA PHE A 446 11.85 -1.97 -9.34
C PHE A 446 12.92 -2.97 -9.73
N TYR A 447 13.14 -3.14 -11.05
CA TYR A 447 14.28 -3.89 -11.53
C TYR A 447 14.85 -3.37 -12.86
N TRP A 448 16.08 -3.78 -13.12
CA TRP A 448 16.69 -3.85 -14.43
C TRP A 448 17.31 -5.24 -14.64
N CYS A 449 17.10 -5.85 -15.80
CA CYS A 449 17.71 -7.12 -16.19
C CYS A 449 18.23 -7.09 -17.62
N ASP A 450 19.40 -7.69 -17.84
CA ASP A 450 19.97 -7.88 -19.18
C ASP A 450 19.44 -9.14 -19.89
N LYS A 451 19.05 -10.15 -19.11
CA LYS A 451 18.47 -11.43 -19.56
C LYS A 451 17.28 -11.82 -18.68
N ALA A 452 16.42 -12.67 -19.21
CA ALA A 452 15.32 -13.22 -18.43
C ALA A 452 15.86 -14.13 -17.33
N GLN A 453 15.48 -13.86 -16.08
CA GLN A 453 15.93 -14.62 -14.90
C GLN A 453 14.90 -14.47 -13.77
N GLN A 454 15.00 -15.32 -12.74
CA GLN A 454 14.11 -15.24 -11.58
C GLN A 454 14.58 -14.13 -10.62
N LEU A 455 13.67 -13.25 -10.21
CA LEU A 455 13.88 -12.23 -9.19
C LEU A 455 13.86 -12.87 -7.78
N PRO A 456 14.39 -12.19 -6.75
CA PRO A 456 14.39 -12.71 -5.37
C PRO A 456 13.00 -13.03 -4.80
N ASP A 457 11.95 -12.37 -5.29
CA ASP A 457 10.55 -12.65 -4.93
C ASP A 457 9.95 -13.88 -5.66
N GLY A 458 10.75 -14.56 -6.49
CA GLY A 458 10.36 -15.72 -7.28
C GLY A 458 9.70 -15.39 -8.62
N THR A 459 9.42 -14.12 -8.92
CA THR A 459 8.86 -13.71 -10.21
C THR A 459 9.92 -13.75 -11.32
N GLN A 460 9.50 -13.73 -12.58
CA GLN A 460 10.43 -13.71 -13.71
C GLN A 460 10.68 -12.28 -14.17
N CYS A 461 11.93 -11.87 -14.11
CA CYS A 461 12.39 -10.65 -14.73
C CYS A 461 12.37 -10.78 -16.25
N GLN A 462 11.87 -9.75 -16.94
CA GLN A 462 12.03 -9.62 -18.38
C GLN A 462 13.24 -8.72 -18.69
N VAL A 463 13.85 -8.90 -19.86
CA VAL A 463 14.94 -8.03 -20.32
C VAL A 463 14.47 -6.58 -20.38
N GLY A 464 15.18 -5.67 -19.73
CA GLY A 464 14.84 -4.26 -19.68
C GLY A 464 14.72 -3.69 -18.27
N ILE A 465 13.96 -2.60 -18.14
CA ILE A 465 13.63 -1.94 -16.87
C ILE A 465 12.15 -2.19 -16.57
N GLY A 466 11.83 -2.62 -15.35
CA GLY A 466 10.46 -2.78 -14.88
C GLY A 466 10.24 -2.08 -13.55
N TYR A 467 9.05 -1.53 -13.35
CA TYR A 467 8.56 -1.24 -12.00
C TYR A 467 7.08 -1.56 -11.86
N ASN A 468 6.67 -1.80 -10.63
CA ASN A 468 5.29 -1.88 -10.21
C ASN A 468 5.16 -1.29 -8.80
N ALA A 469 4.23 -0.36 -8.58
CA ALA A 469 4.03 0.31 -7.30
C ALA A 469 2.61 0.86 -7.17
N ALA A 470 2.17 1.06 -5.92
CA ALA A 470 1.23 2.14 -5.63
C ALA A 470 2.00 3.46 -5.60
N ILE A 471 1.37 4.51 -6.12
CA ILE A 471 1.91 5.85 -6.24
C ILE A 471 0.83 6.78 -5.73
N ASP A 472 1.16 7.58 -4.71
CA ASP A 472 0.35 8.75 -4.37
C ASP A 472 0.96 9.97 -5.07
N PHE A 473 0.16 10.60 -5.92
CA PHE A 473 0.46 11.92 -6.45
C PHE A 473 -0.69 12.87 -6.13
N TRP A 474 -0.41 13.96 -5.41
CA TRP A 474 -1.38 14.99 -5.06
C TRP A 474 -2.66 14.44 -4.40
N GLY A 475 -2.53 13.36 -3.63
CA GLY A 475 -3.61 12.63 -2.94
C GLY A 475 -4.29 11.55 -3.77
N PHE A 476 -3.96 11.41 -5.06
CA PHE A 476 -4.53 10.38 -5.93
C PHE A 476 -3.79 9.06 -5.70
N HIS A 477 -4.49 8.11 -5.08
CA HIS A 477 -3.96 6.78 -4.89
C HIS A 477 -4.02 5.99 -6.21
N THR A 478 -2.84 5.70 -6.77
CA THR A 478 -2.69 5.19 -8.13
C THR A 478 -1.82 3.96 -8.18
N TYR A 479 -2.30 2.88 -8.79
CA TYR A 479 -1.52 1.70 -9.08
C TYR A 479 -0.86 1.86 -10.44
N SER A 480 0.47 1.77 -10.53
CA SER A 480 1.18 1.92 -11.78
C SER A 480 2.23 0.84 -11.99
N ALA A 481 2.30 0.33 -13.21
CA ALA A 481 3.36 -0.56 -13.66
C ALA A 481 3.93 -0.08 -14.98
N LEU A 482 5.24 -0.21 -15.16
CA LEU A 482 5.97 0.13 -16.38
C LEU A 482 6.96 -0.97 -16.72
N MET A 483 7.09 -1.25 -18.01
CA MET A 483 8.09 -2.13 -18.59
C MET A 483 8.73 -1.45 -19.80
N ILE A 484 10.04 -1.29 -19.78
CA ILE A 484 10.83 -0.81 -20.91
C ILE A 484 11.73 -1.96 -21.35
N ASN A 485 11.42 -2.59 -22.49
CA ASN A 485 12.24 -3.65 -23.08
C ASN A 485 12.89 -3.14 -24.37
N GLN A 486 14.22 -3.22 -24.46
CA GLN A 486 14.97 -2.68 -25.61
C GLN A 486 14.65 -3.38 -26.94
N GLY A 487 14.17 -4.63 -26.92
CA GLY A 487 13.80 -5.40 -28.10
C GLY A 487 12.30 -5.41 -28.40
N THR A 488 11.45 -5.15 -27.40
CA THR A 488 9.99 -5.24 -27.51
C THR A 488 9.27 -3.97 -27.08
N GLY A 489 9.93 -2.81 -26.98
CA GLY A 489 9.26 -1.54 -26.72
C GLY A 489 8.86 -1.29 -25.26
N ILE A 490 7.96 -0.34 -25.04
CA ILE A 490 7.54 0.14 -23.73
C ILE A 490 6.06 -0.22 -23.53
N LYS A 491 5.75 -0.79 -22.37
CA LYS A 491 4.38 -1.06 -21.92
C LYS A 491 4.20 -0.42 -20.56
N GLY A 492 3.09 0.24 -20.32
CA GLY A 492 2.79 0.77 -18.99
C GLY A 492 1.31 0.93 -18.76
N GLN A 493 0.94 0.89 -17.49
CA GLN A 493 -0.42 1.07 -17.04
C GLN A 493 -0.47 1.93 -15.77
N ALA A 494 -1.57 2.64 -15.59
CA ALA A 494 -1.91 3.35 -14.37
C ALA A 494 -3.42 3.22 -14.10
N SER A 495 -3.78 2.87 -12.87
CA SER A 495 -5.17 2.81 -12.38
C SER A 495 -5.32 3.70 -11.16
N ILE A 496 -6.30 4.60 -11.15
CA ILE A 496 -6.59 5.46 -10.00
C ILE A 496 -7.77 4.87 -9.22
N ASP A 497 -7.84 5.09 -7.92
CA ASP A 497 -9.05 4.80 -7.13
C ASP A 497 -10.31 5.43 -7.78
N PRO A 498 -11.47 4.75 -7.78
CA PRO A 498 -12.71 5.34 -8.24
C PRO A 498 -13.10 6.52 -7.33
N ILE A 499 -13.45 7.64 -7.95
CA ILE A 499 -13.91 8.82 -7.23
C ILE A 499 -15.43 8.73 -7.13
N ASN A 500 -15.96 8.87 -5.92
CA ASN A 500 -17.39 8.93 -5.68
C ASN A 500 -17.67 9.98 -4.61
N LEU A 501 -18.27 11.08 -5.04
CA LEU A 501 -18.67 12.21 -4.19
C LEU A 501 -20.18 12.41 -4.30
N LEU A 502 -20.77 13.05 -3.29
CA LEU A 502 -22.18 13.43 -3.27
C LEU A 502 -23.13 12.24 -3.56
N ASP A 503 -22.90 11.11 -2.90
CA ASP A 503 -23.71 9.88 -3.02
C ASP A 503 -23.85 9.34 -4.46
N GLY A 504 -22.82 9.54 -5.30
CA GLY A 504 -22.77 9.04 -6.68
C GLY A 504 -23.05 10.10 -7.74
N SER A 505 -23.64 11.24 -7.38
CA SER A 505 -23.95 12.32 -8.34
C SER A 505 -22.69 12.97 -8.94
N ILE A 506 -21.52 12.76 -8.34
CA ILE A 506 -20.23 13.09 -8.95
C ILE A 506 -19.37 11.83 -8.84
N SER A 507 -19.18 11.12 -9.95
CA SER A 507 -18.36 9.91 -9.98
C SER A 507 -17.37 9.93 -11.14
N LEU A 508 -16.20 9.32 -10.89
CA LEU A 508 -15.19 9.03 -11.89
C LEU A 508 -14.79 7.56 -11.77
N THR A 509 -15.11 6.79 -12.79
CA THR A 509 -14.94 5.33 -12.84
C THR A 509 -14.24 4.92 -14.14
N GLY A 510 -14.03 3.62 -14.33
CA GLY A 510 -13.42 3.07 -15.55
C GLY A 510 -13.05 1.61 -15.38
N LYS A 511 -12.12 1.15 -16.23
CA LYS A 511 -11.63 -0.25 -16.24
C LYS A 511 -10.39 -0.47 -15.37
N GLY A 512 -10.09 0.43 -14.43
CA GLY A 512 -8.93 0.35 -13.56
C GLY A 512 -8.87 -0.96 -12.79
N GLN A 513 -7.68 -1.56 -12.73
CA GLN A 513 -7.45 -2.81 -12.00
C GLN A 513 -7.07 -2.51 -10.54
N ALA A 514 -7.40 -3.44 -9.64
CA ALA A 514 -6.93 -3.36 -8.26
C ALA A 514 -5.47 -3.81 -8.16
N GLY A 515 -4.69 -3.17 -7.29
CA GLY A 515 -3.30 -3.54 -7.01
C GLY A 515 -2.70 -2.63 -5.96
N HIS A 516 -1.85 -3.16 -5.07
CA HIS A 516 -1.19 -2.41 -3.98
C HIS A 516 -2.13 -1.44 -3.25
N ASP A 517 -3.23 -1.97 -2.68
CA ASP A 517 -4.28 -1.22 -1.96
C ASP A 517 -5.10 -0.19 -2.76
N VAL A 518 -4.85 -0.05 -4.06
CA VAL A 518 -5.72 0.70 -4.99
C VAL A 518 -6.90 -0.17 -5.40
N LYS A 519 -8.11 0.41 -5.39
CA LYS A 519 -9.37 -0.25 -5.68
C LYS A 519 -9.62 -0.32 -7.19
N ALA A 520 -10.19 -1.44 -7.62
CA ALA A 520 -10.65 -1.60 -8.99
C ALA A 520 -11.83 -0.67 -9.33
N GLY A 521 -12.00 -0.37 -10.62
CA GLY A 521 -13.15 0.34 -11.16
C GLY A 521 -12.99 1.86 -11.32
N GLY A 522 -11.80 2.41 -11.06
CA GLY A 522 -11.49 3.81 -11.35
C GLY A 522 -10.89 4.02 -12.75
N ALA A 523 -10.39 5.23 -12.98
CA ALA A 523 -9.76 5.63 -14.24
C ALA A 523 -8.56 4.74 -14.59
N TYR A 524 -8.42 4.38 -15.86
CA TYR A 524 -7.35 3.52 -16.37
C TYR A 524 -6.64 4.16 -17.56
N PHE A 525 -5.31 4.11 -17.53
CA PHE A 525 -4.43 4.53 -18.61
C PHE A 525 -3.54 3.35 -18.96
N ASP A 526 -3.48 2.99 -20.23
CA ASP A 526 -2.62 1.94 -20.76
C ASP A 526 -1.91 2.46 -21.99
N PHE A 527 -0.63 2.11 -22.11
CA PHE A 527 0.13 2.42 -23.30
C PHE A 527 1.03 1.26 -23.66
N ASP A 528 1.04 0.91 -24.93
CA ASP A 528 1.84 -0.18 -25.47
C ASP A 528 2.43 0.24 -26.81
N THR A 529 3.74 0.55 -26.82
CA THR A 529 4.42 0.96 -28.04
C THR A 529 4.65 -0.20 -29.01
N THR A 530 4.37 -1.45 -28.64
CA THR A 530 4.46 -2.60 -29.59
C THR A 530 3.33 -2.61 -30.60
N VAL A 531 2.20 -2.04 -30.23
CA VAL A 531 0.99 -1.94 -31.05
C VAL A 531 0.60 -0.48 -31.31
N GLU A 532 1.45 0.47 -30.90
CA GLU A 532 1.22 1.92 -30.97
C GLU A 532 -0.14 2.31 -30.36
N SER A 533 -0.53 1.68 -29.25
CA SER A 533 -1.79 1.97 -28.55
C SER A 533 -1.59 2.87 -27.34
N PHE A 534 -2.56 3.73 -27.10
CA PHE A 534 -2.77 4.47 -25.87
C PHE A 534 -4.25 4.40 -25.54
N ASP A 535 -4.61 3.50 -24.63
CA ASP A 535 -5.99 3.25 -24.24
C ASP A 535 -6.29 3.97 -22.92
N VAL A 536 -7.35 4.77 -22.93
CA VAL A 536 -7.86 5.45 -21.73
C VAL A 536 -9.27 4.96 -21.49
N SER A 537 -9.54 4.52 -20.25
CA SER A 537 -10.91 4.19 -19.81
C SER A 537 -11.26 5.09 -18.65
N VAL A 538 -12.12 6.05 -18.92
CA VAL A 538 -12.66 6.99 -17.94
C VAL A 538 -14.13 7.18 -18.25
N ASP A 539 -14.98 6.84 -17.28
CA ASP A 539 -16.41 7.08 -17.31
C ASP A 539 -16.71 8.09 -16.19
N ALA A 540 -17.28 9.25 -16.52
CA ALA A 540 -17.58 10.30 -15.55
C ALA A 540 -19.08 10.59 -15.54
N GLU A 541 -19.65 10.65 -14.33
CA GLU A 541 -20.99 11.17 -14.10
C GLU A 541 -20.86 12.44 -13.27
N ILE A 542 -21.05 13.61 -13.89
CA ILE A 542 -20.90 14.91 -13.22
C ILE A 542 -22.26 15.60 -13.21
N LEU A 543 -22.99 15.43 -12.11
CA LEU A 543 -24.30 16.05 -11.87
C LEU A 543 -25.28 15.81 -13.05
N GLY A 544 -25.38 14.57 -13.53
CA GLY A 544 -26.26 14.17 -14.64
C GLY A 544 -25.64 14.29 -16.04
N MET A 545 -24.38 14.77 -16.15
CA MET A 545 -23.61 14.70 -17.39
C MET A 545 -22.81 13.39 -17.42
N GLU A 546 -22.94 12.58 -18.47
CA GLU A 546 -22.42 11.19 -18.50
C GLU A 546 -21.33 10.93 -19.56
N GLU A 547 -21.10 11.85 -20.50
CA GLU A 547 -20.21 11.59 -21.65
C GLU A 547 -18.84 12.24 -21.48
N VAL A 548 -17.79 11.42 -21.34
CA VAL A 548 -16.38 11.87 -21.29
C VAL A 548 -15.81 11.93 -22.70
N VAL A 549 -15.17 13.04 -23.03
CA VAL A 549 -14.54 13.27 -24.35
C VAL A 549 -13.04 12.99 -24.29
N ASP A 550 -12.37 13.48 -23.26
CA ASP A 550 -10.93 13.34 -23.05
C ASP A 550 -10.55 13.62 -21.59
N ALA A 551 -9.40 13.07 -21.17
CA ALA A 551 -8.84 13.26 -19.84
C ALA A 551 -7.36 13.64 -19.95
N SER A 552 -6.91 14.56 -19.10
CA SER A 552 -5.52 14.96 -19.00
C SER A 552 -5.10 15.15 -17.54
N VAL A 553 -3.81 15.02 -17.27
CA VAL A 553 -3.26 15.19 -15.93
C VAL A 553 -2.34 16.40 -15.94
N SER A 554 -2.60 17.37 -15.06
CA SER A 554 -1.74 18.52 -14.80
C SER A 554 -1.00 18.33 -13.47
N PRO A 555 0.06 19.12 -13.17
CA PRO A 555 0.87 18.95 -11.95
C PRO A 555 0.14 19.09 -10.60
N THR A 556 -1.18 19.34 -10.59
CA THR A 556 -1.98 19.51 -9.36
C THR A 556 -3.42 19.02 -9.51
N ALA A 557 -3.80 18.50 -10.68
CA ALA A 557 -5.19 18.16 -10.96
C ALA A 557 -5.31 17.08 -12.03
N LEU A 558 -6.39 16.31 -11.94
CA LEU A 558 -6.92 15.50 -13.03
C LEU A 558 -8.01 16.31 -13.73
N ASP A 559 -7.76 16.70 -14.98
CA ASP A 559 -8.65 17.52 -15.79
C ASP A 559 -9.44 16.59 -16.74
N ILE A 560 -10.77 16.56 -16.61
CA ILE A 560 -11.69 15.75 -17.41
C ILE A 560 -12.54 16.68 -18.28
N HIS A 561 -12.59 16.41 -19.58
CA HIS A 561 -13.45 17.11 -20.52
C HIS A 561 -14.74 16.32 -20.68
N VAL A 562 -15.86 16.91 -20.25
CA VAL A 562 -17.18 16.30 -20.30
C VAL A 562 -18.00 16.98 -21.40
N GLN A 563 -18.67 16.20 -22.23
CA GLN A 563 -19.64 16.70 -23.20
C GLN A 563 -20.98 16.95 -22.50
N SER A 564 -21.48 18.18 -22.56
CA SER A 564 -22.80 18.50 -22.01
C SER A 564 -23.89 18.05 -22.98
N ASN A 565 -24.88 17.32 -22.47
CA ASN A 565 -26.12 16.94 -23.18
C ASN A 565 -27.30 17.86 -22.85
N LEU A 566 -27.07 18.91 -22.05
CA LEU A 566 -28.14 19.71 -21.44
C LEU A 566 -28.61 20.88 -22.32
N GLY A 567 -27.85 21.24 -23.36
CA GLY A 567 -28.21 22.26 -24.34
C GLY A 567 -28.22 23.72 -23.84
N PHE A 568 -28.04 23.95 -22.53
CA PHE A 568 -27.97 25.27 -21.91
C PHE A 568 -26.60 25.60 -21.29
N LEU A 569 -25.63 24.68 -21.38
CA LEU A 569 -24.23 24.89 -21.02
C LEU A 569 -23.36 24.84 -22.28
N GLU A 570 -22.07 25.11 -22.12
CA GLU A 570 -21.10 24.86 -23.18
C GLU A 570 -21.08 23.39 -23.55
N ASP A 571 -20.88 23.13 -24.86
CA ASP A 571 -20.82 21.76 -25.40
C ASP A 571 -19.75 20.92 -24.70
N LYS A 572 -18.61 21.54 -24.35
CA LYS A 572 -17.49 20.90 -23.64
C LYS A 572 -17.17 21.66 -22.36
N ILE A 573 -17.06 20.94 -21.25
CA ILE A 573 -16.81 21.50 -19.92
C ILE A 573 -15.55 20.87 -19.33
N ASP A 574 -14.63 21.72 -18.87
CA ASP A 574 -13.38 21.31 -18.22
C ASP A 574 -13.61 21.12 -16.71
N VAL A 575 -13.72 19.87 -16.28
CA VAL A 575 -13.92 19.49 -14.88
C VAL A 575 -12.59 19.13 -14.23
N LYS A 576 -12.24 19.80 -13.15
CA LYS A 576 -10.94 19.62 -12.47
C LYS A 576 -11.12 18.91 -11.14
N PHE A 577 -10.43 17.78 -10.97
CA PHE A 577 -10.32 17.06 -9.71
C PHE A 577 -8.98 17.36 -9.03
N LYS A 578 -9.00 17.67 -7.73
CA LYS A 578 -7.81 17.99 -6.91
C LYS A 578 -7.85 17.24 -5.57
N ASP A 579 -6.71 17.20 -4.90
CA ASP A 579 -6.52 16.62 -3.56
C ASP A 579 -7.09 15.20 -3.49
N GLY A 580 -6.58 14.30 -4.34
CA GLY A 580 -7.03 12.92 -4.42
C GLY A 580 -8.47 12.74 -4.89
N GLY A 581 -8.97 13.68 -5.68
CA GLY A 581 -10.35 13.66 -6.15
C GLY A 581 -11.38 14.10 -5.10
N THR A 582 -10.96 14.57 -3.93
CA THR A 582 -11.89 15.07 -2.88
C THR A 582 -12.43 16.46 -3.18
N LYS A 583 -11.79 17.18 -4.11
CA LYS A 583 -12.24 18.49 -4.59
C LYS A 583 -12.52 18.42 -6.09
N MET A 584 -13.65 18.97 -6.50
CA MET A 584 -14.04 19.09 -7.92
C MET A 584 -14.44 20.52 -8.22
N SER A 585 -14.13 21.03 -9.41
CA SER A 585 -14.66 22.31 -9.89
C SER A 585 -14.75 22.40 -11.40
N PHE A 586 -15.74 23.14 -11.90
CA PHE A 586 -15.80 23.59 -13.29
C PHE A 586 -16.50 24.94 -13.41
N ASP A 587 -16.24 25.64 -14.51
CA ASP A 587 -16.92 26.87 -14.90
C ASP A 587 -17.50 26.68 -16.31
N SER A 588 -18.69 27.19 -16.57
CA SER A 588 -19.32 27.14 -17.88
C SER A 588 -20.19 28.38 -18.12
N SER A 589 -20.26 28.84 -19.38
CA SER A 589 -21.32 29.79 -19.75
C SER A 589 -22.70 29.11 -19.70
N LEU A 590 -23.71 29.93 -19.38
CA LEU A 590 -25.07 29.48 -19.12
C LEU A 590 -26.03 30.24 -20.04
N SER A 591 -26.90 29.51 -20.74
CA SER A 591 -27.99 30.03 -21.55
C SER A 591 -29.22 29.14 -21.40
N ILE A 592 -30.07 29.42 -20.40
CA ILE A 592 -31.16 28.54 -19.99
C ILE A 592 -32.52 29.25 -20.05
N GLY A 593 -33.52 28.58 -20.61
CA GLY A 593 -34.90 29.09 -20.57
C GLY A 593 -35.47 29.00 -19.16
N ILE A 594 -36.12 30.06 -18.70
CA ILE A 594 -36.77 30.12 -17.39
C ILE A 594 -38.25 30.51 -17.52
N ASN A 595 -39.10 29.87 -16.73
CA ASN A 595 -40.53 30.14 -16.63
C ASN A 595 -40.94 30.40 -15.17
N ALA A 596 -40.47 31.49 -14.60
CA ALA A 596 -40.74 31.85 -13.21
C ALA A 596 -42.02 32.70 -13.07
N LYS A 597 -42.81 32.44 -12.02
CA LYS A 597 -44.04 33.19 -11.70
C LYS A 597 -44.04 33.78 -10.29
N PRO A 598 -43.14 34.73 -9.98
CA PRO A 598 -43.08 35.33 -8.66
C PRO A 598 -44.27 36.24 -8.35
N SER A 599 -44.76 36.19 -7.11
CA SER A 599 -45.68 37.19 -6.57
C SER A 599 -44.89 38.33 -5.94
N ILE A 600 -45.23 39.57 -6.33
CA ILE A 600 -44.54 40.77 -5.86
C ILE A 600 -45.34 41.43 -4.76
N THR A 601 -44.71 41.74 -3.64
CA THR A 601 -45.34 42.46 -2.52
C THR A 601 -44.47 43.63 -2.10
N ILE A 602 -45.04 44.83 -2.00
CA ILE A 602 -44.36 46.02 -1.47
C ILE A 602 -45.17 46.59 -0.31
N GLY A 603 -44.52 46.82 0.83
CA GLY A 603 -45.21 47.34 2.02
C GLY A 603 -46.35 46.45 2.54
N GLY A 604 -46.30 45.13 2.27
CA GLY A 604 -47.35 44.19 2.63
C GLY A 604 -48.53 44.12 1.64
N ILE A 605 -48.51 44.90 0.57
CA ILE A 605 -49.55 44.90 -0.47
C ILE A 605 -49.06 44.10 -1.67
N ASN A 606 -49.83 43.08 -2.04
CA ASN A 606 -49.55 42.24 -3.21
C ASN A 606 -49.81 43.05 -4.49
N LEU A 607 -48.78 43.28 -5.29
CA LEU A 607 -48.88 43.97 -6.58
C LEU A 607 -49.44 43.06 -7.68
N GLY A 608 -49.36 41.74 -7.47
CA GLY A 608 -49.73 40.69 -8.42
C GLY A 608 -48.59 39.71 -8.68
N THR A 609 -48.84 38.75 -9.58
CA THR A 609 -47.89 37.74 -10.04
C THR A 609 -47.39 38.10 -11.42
N ILE A 610 -46.08 38.28 -11.57
CA ILE A 610 -45.45 38.50 -12.88
C ILE A 610 -45.17 37.17 -13.57
N THR A 611 -45.20 37.15 -14.90
CA THR A 611 -44.76 35.99 -15.68
C THR A 611 -43.44 36.30 -16.36
N ILE A 612 -42.39 35.57 -15.97
CA ILE A 612 -41.07 35.63 -16.60
C ILE A 612 -40.97 34.41 -17.50
N ASN A 613 -40.95 34.62 -18.80
CA ASN A 613 -40.74 33.57 -19.80
C ASN A 613 -39.65 34.08 -20.75
N ASP A 614 -38.40 33.87 -20.35
CA ASP A 614 -37.24 34.43 -21.03
C ASP A 614 -36.04 33.47 -21.00
N THR A 615 -35.00 33.76 -21.78
CA THR A 615 -33.72 33.06 -21.73
C THR A 615 -32.76 33.81 -20.82
N MET A 616 -32.37 33.16 -19.74
CA MET A 616 -31.36 33.68 -18.83
C MET A 616 -29.95 33.40 -19.38
N THR A 617 -29.09 34.42 -19.39
CA THR A 617 -27.69 34.30 -19.83
C THR A 617 -26.73 34.69 -18.71
N GLY A 618 -25.61 33.97 -18.57
CA GLY A 618 -24.64 34.20 -17.51
C GLY A 618 -23.54 33.14 -17.43
N THR A 619 -23.09 32.87 -16.21
CA THR A 619 -22.08 31.85 -15.88
C THR A 619 -22.55 30.96 -14.74
N LEU A 620 -22.14 29.70 -14.80
CA LEU A 620 -22.28 28.72 -13.74
C LEU A 620 -20.89 28.30 -13.27
N SER A 621 -20.61 28.50 -11.97
CA SER A 621 -19.40 28.00 -11.32
C SER A 621 -19.77 26.92 -10.31
N VAL A 622 -19.32 25.69 -10.56
CA VAL A 622 -19.57 24.55 -9.67
C VAL A 622 -18.29 24.19 -8.94
N SER A 623 -18.41 23.95 -7.63
CA SER A 623 -17.31 23.44 -6.82
C SER A 623 -17.83 22.49 -5.74
N PHE A 624 -17.14 21.38 -5.54
CA PHE A 624 -17.32 20.47 -4.42
C PHE A 624 -16.07 20.51 -3.55
N ILE A 625 -16.20 20.96 -2.29
CA ILE A 625 -15.07 21.09 -1.36
C ILE A 625 -15.52 20.66 0.03
N ASN A 626 -14.75 19.79 0.69
CA ASN A 626 -14.99 19.34 2.06
C ASN A 626 -16.41 18.76 2.29
N GLY A 627 -16.94 18.03 1.32
CA GLY A 627 -18.27 17.42 1.41
C GLY A 627 -19.44 18.34 1.04
N ALA A 628 -19.18 19.60 0.68
CA ALA A 628 -20.22 20.56 0.32
C ALA A 628 -20.16 20.92 -1.17
N LEU A 629 -21.33 20.85 -1.84
CA LEU A 629 -21.51 21.34 -3.21
C LEU A 629 -21.94 22.82 -3.18
N SER A 630 -21.24 23.65 -3.95
CA SER A 630 -21.61 25.02 -4.30
C SER A 630 -21.80 25.07 -5.83
N ALA A 631 -22.92 25.63 -6.28
CA ALA A 631 -23.24 25.86 -7.68
C ALA A 631 -23.72 27.30 -7.81
N LEU A 632 -22.76 28.20 -8.06
CA LEU A 632 -22.96 29.63 -8.09
C LEU A 632 -23.43 30.04 -9.49
N VAL A 633 -24.67 30.51 -9.57
CA VAL A 633 -25.25 31.10 -10.77
C VAL A 633 -25.06 32.61 -10.68
N ASP A 634 -24.38 33.18 -11.68
CA ASP A 634 -24.23 34.63 -11.86
C ASP A 634 -24.78 34.97 -13.24
N ALA A 635 -26.03 35.43 -13.29
CA ALA A 635 -26.80 35.47 -14.52
C ALA A 635 -27.82 36.60 -14.54
N SER A 636 -28.41 36.79 -15.71
CA SER A 636 -29.37 37.86 -15.96
C SER A 636 -30.44 37.46 -16.96
N PHE A 637 -31.64 38.01 -16.80
CA PHE A 637 -32.75 37.92 -17.76
C PHE A 637 -33.32 39.31 -18.01
N ASP A 638 -34.07 39.46 -19.11
CA ASP A 638 -34.76 40.68 -19.46
C ASP A 638 -36.24 40.59 -19.04
N PHE A 639 -36.73 41.66 -18.41
CA PHE A 639 -38.14 41.79 -18.06
C PHE A 639 -38.62 43.21 -18.39
N ASN A 640 -39.64 43.30 -19.24
CA ASN A 640 -40.22 44.56 -19.72
C ASN A 640 -39.19 45.55 -20.31
N GLY A 641 -38.13 45.04 -20.96
CA GLY A 641 -37.08 45.86 -21.57
C GLY A 641 -35.96 46.31 -20.63
N GLU A 642 -36.02 45.92 -19.35
CA GLU A 642 -34.95 46.12 -18.38
C GLU A 642 -34.24 44.81 -18.06
N LYS A 643 -32.94 44.86 -17.78
CA LYS A 643 -32.11 43.69 -17.49
C LYS A 643 -31.93 43.51 -16.00
N PHE A 644 -32.28 42.33 -15.48
CA PHE A 644 -32.18 41.98 -14.07
C PHE A 644 -31.06 40.97 -13.87
N GLY A 645 -30.00 41.38 -13.17
CA GLY A 645 -28.90 40.50 -12.76
C GLY A 645 -29.10 39.99 -11.34
N PHE A 646 -28.72 38.75 -11.10
CA PHE A 646 -28.70 38.16 -9.76
C PHE A 646 -27.60 37.12 -9.63
N LYS A 647 -27.23 36.87 -8.37
CA LYS A 647 -26.18 35.94 -8.01
C LYS A 647 -26.60 35.14 -6.80
N PHE A 648 -26.73 33.83 -6.93
CA PHE A 648 -27.03 32.94 -5.81
C PHE A 648 -26.42 31.55 -6.01
N ASP A 649 -26.27 30.84 -4.90
CA ASP A 649 -25.80 29.45 -4.85
C ASP A 649 -27.00 28.50 -4.77
N VAL A 650 -27.10 27.55 -5.70
CA VAL A 650 -28.11 26.47 -5.71
C VAL A 650 -27.55 25.11 -5.29
N GLY A 651 -26.26 25.05 -4.94
CA GLY A 651 -25.52 23.81 -4.75
C GLY A 651 -26.05 22.91 -3.65
N THR A 652 -26.66 23.46 -2.59
CA THR A 652 -27.11 22.64 -1.45
C THR A 652 -28.18 21.60 -1.81
N ASN A 653 -28.99 21.88 -2.84
CA ASN A 653 -30.08 21.00 -3.28
C ASN A 653 -29.85 20.41 -4.68
N LEU A 654 -28.78 20.81 -5.37
CA LEU A 654 -28.49 20.34 -6.70
C LEU A 654 -27.86 18.94 -6.63
N ARG A 655 -28.49 17.99 -7.31
CA ARG A 655 -27.96 16.63 -7.55
C ARG A 655 -27.80 16.31 -9.04
N ASP A 656 -28.50 17.06 -9.87
CA ASP A 656 -28.57 16.89 -11.31
C ASP A 656 -28.76 18.29 -11.93
N LEU A 657 -27.88 18.65 -12.84
CA LEU A 657 -27.90 19.90 -13.58
C LEU A 657 -29.14 20.02 -14.46
N GLY A 658 -29.76 18.91 -14.89
CA GLY A 658 -31.05 18.92 -15.59
C GLY A 658 -32.16 19.63 -14.80
N ASN A 659 -32.05 19.69 -13.47
CA ASN A 659 -32.99 20.41 -12.61
C ASN A 659 -32.59 21.86 -12.32
N LEU A 660 -31.52 22.38 -12.94
CA LEU A 660 -30.98 23.72 -12.68
C LEU A 660 -32.01 24.83 -12.95
N ALA A 661 -32.75 24.74 -14.06
CA ALA A 661 -33.81 25.70 -14.40
C ALA A 661 -34.85 25.83 -13.28
N GLN A 662 -35.35 24.69 -12.78
CA GLN A 662 -36.35 24.67 -11.72
C GLN A 662 -35.82 25.29 -10.42
N HIS A 663 -34.56 25.02 -10.06
CA HIS A 663 -33.94 25.62 -8.87
C HIS A 663 -33.76 27.13 -9.01
N ILE A 664 -33.40 27.61 -10.21
CA ILE A 664 -33.30 29.04 -10.52
C ILE A 664 -34.69 29.70 -10.42
N GLU A 665 -35.72 29.10 -11.02
CA GLU A 665 -37.09 29.60 -10.95
C GLU A 665 -37.59 29.71 -9.51
N GLN A 666 -37.37 28.69 -8.69
CA GLN A 666 -37.74 28.70 -7.27
C GLN A 666 -37.01 29.82 -6.51
N LYS A 667 -35.74 30.06 -6.81
CA LYS A 667 -34.96 31.15 -6.23
C LYS A 667 -35.45 32.53 -6.65
N ILE A 668 -35.75 32.73 -7.93
CA ILE A 668 -36.37 33.97 -8.43
C ILE A 668 -37.71 34.20 -7.72
N VAL A 669 -38.52 33.15 -7.51
CA VAL A 669 -39.78 33.25 -6.77
C VAL A 669 -39.57 33.64 -5.31
N ALA A 670 -38.63 32.99 -4.62
CA ALA A 670 -38.34 33.26 -3.21
C ALA A 670 -37.77 34.66 -2.97
N GLU A 671 -36.95 35.17 -3.91
CA GLU A 671 -36.23 36.43 -3.77
C GLU A 671 -36.83 37.57 -4.62
N ALA A 672 -38.01 37.34 -5.19
CA ALA A 672 -38.66 38.26 -6.12
C ALA A 672 -38.76 39.70 -5.60
N THR A 673 -39.11 39.86 -4.32
CA THR A 673 -39.22 41.19 -3.70
C THR A 673 -37.87 41.91 -3.73
N SER A 674 -36.76 41.21 -3.50
CA SER A 674 -35.42 41.81 -3.56
C SER A 674 -35.00 42.13 -4.99
N ILE A 675 -35.26 41.21 -5.94
CA ILE A 675 -34.88 41.38 -7.36
C ILE A 675 -35.62 42.56 -7.98
N PHE A 676 -36.92 42.70 -7.71
CA PHE A 676 -37.76 43.69 -8.36
C PHE A 676 -38.06 44.93 -7.51
N ALA A 677 -37.59 45.01 -6.26
CA ALA A 677 -37.88 46.13 -5.35
C ALA A 677 -37.61 47.50 -5.98
N SER A 678 -36.42 47.69 -6.55
CA SER A 678 -36.03 48.96 -7.16
C SER A 678 -36.85 49.27 -8.42
N TYR A 679 -37.19 48.24 -9.20
CA TYR A 679 -37.96 48.40 -10.43
C TYR A 679 -39.40 48.83 -10.15
N PHE A 680 -40.07 48.15 -9.22
CA PHE A 680 -41.41 48.51 -8.75
C PHE A 680 -41.40 49.60 -7.67
N ALA A 681 -40.28 50.29 -7.43
CA ALA A 681 -40.32 51.53 -6.66
C ALA A 681 -40.87 52.70 -7.49
N ASP A 682 -40.80 52.61 -8.82
CA ASP A 682 -41.37 53.58 -9.76
C ASP A 682 -42.78 53.15 -10.19
N VAL A 683 -43.76 54.00 -9.92
CA VAL A 683 -45.17 53.79 -10.30
C VAL A 683 -45.35 53.62 -11.81
N THR A 684 -44.50 54.26 -12.61
CA THR A 684 -44.53 54.19 -14.08
C THR A 684 -44.24 52.78 -14.57
N ASN A 685 -43.29 52.09 -13.93
CA ASN A 685 -42.95 50.71 -14.23
C ASN A 685 -44.09 49.76 -13.89
N TYR A 686 -44.75 49.95 -12.73
CA TYR A 686 -45.92 49.16 -12.36
C TYR A 686 -47.08 49.31 -13.34
N ILE A 687 -47.44 50.55 -13.68
CA ILE A 687 -48.49 50.83 -14.67
C ILE A 687 -48.13 50.24 -16.03
N SER A 688 -46.87 50.35 -16.46
CA SER A 688 -46.43 49.78 -17.74
C SER A 688 -46.56 48.25 -17.77
N VAL A 689 -46.14 47.56 -16.72
CA VAL A 689 -46.22 46.08 -16.63
C VAL A 689 -47.67 45.64 -16.57
N LEU A 690 -48.52 46.37 -15.82
CA LEU A 690 -49.96 46.15 -15.74
C LEU A 690 -50.65 46.30 -17.10
N GLY A 691 -50.40 47.41 -17.79
CA GLY A 691 -50.97 47.67 -19.11
C GLY A 691 -50.54 46.66 -20.17
N LYS A 692 -49.32 46.13 -20.09
CA LYS A 692 -48.84 45.07 -21.00
C LYS A 692 -49.35 43.67 -20.63
N GLY A 693 -50.10 43.52 -19.54
CA GLY A 693 -50.57 42.22 -19.06
C GLY A 693 -49.45 41.31 -18.53
N LEU A 694 -48.30 41.89 -18.16
CA LEU A 694 -47.14 41.15 -17.66
C LEU A 694 -47.24 40.83 -16.16
N ILE A 695 -48.18 41.47 -15.46
CA ILE A 695 -48.59 41.16 -14.08
C ILE A 695 -50.07 40.81 -14.06
N SER A 696 -50.40 39.76 -13.29
CA SER A 696 -51.76 39.22 -13.19
C SER A 696 -52.15 39.02 -11.73
N GLY A 697 -53.44 39.16 -11.41
CA GLY A 697 -53.90 39.15 -10.03
C GLY A 697 -53.35 40.33 -9.21
N GLY A 698 -53.33 40.18 -7.89
CA GLY A 698 -52.85 41.22 -6.95
C GLY A 698 -53.98 41.99 -6.27
N ALA A 699 -53.60 42.96 -5.44
CA ALA A 699 -54.53 43.90 -4.85
C ALA A 699 -55.07 44.85 -5.92
N PHE A 700 -56.23 45.44 -5.64
CA PHE A 700 -56.86 46.41 -6.52
C PHE A 700 -55.89 47.53 -6.92
N VAL A 701 -55.79 47.86 -8.22
CA VAL A 701 -54.78 48.80 -8.74
C VAL A 701 -54.83 50.16 -8.04
N VAL A 702 -56.01 50.69 -7.72
CA VAL A 702 -56.16 51.97 -7.00
C VAL A 702 -55.61 51.84 -5.57
N ASN A 703 -55.86 50.71 -4.91
CA ASN A 703 -55.33 50.41 -3.58
C ASN A 703 -53.79 50.37 -3.61
N VAL A 704 -53.20 49.76 -4.64
CA VAL A 704 -51.75 49.74 -4.86
C VAL A 704 -51.21 51.16 -5.08
N LEU A 705 -51.77 51.94 -6.01
CA LEU A 705 -51.32 53.30 -6.30
C LEU A 705 -51.37 54.21 -5.07
N TYR A 706 -52.43 54.11 -4.28
CA TYR A 706 -52.62 54.93 -3.10
C TYR A 706 -51.71 54.51 -1.93
N HIS A 707 -51.68 53.22 -1.58
CA HIS A 707 -50.99 52.77 -0.37
C HIS A 707 -49.51 52.44 -0.59
N VAL A 708 -49.12 51.92 -1.76
CA VAL A 708 -47.73 51.57 -2.07
C VAL A 708 -46.97 52.80 -2.56
N TYR A 709 -47.49 53.48 -3.58
CA TYR A 709 -46.80 54.59 -4.24
C TYR A 709 -47.12 55.97 -3.64
N LYS A 710 -48.07 56.05 -2.71
CA LYS A 710 -48.52 57.31 -2.08
C LYS A 710 -48.93 58.37 -3.12
N THR A 711 -49.45 57.91 -4.25
CA THR A 711 -49.85 58.77 -5.37
C THR A 711 -51.04 59.62 -4.95
N SER A 712 -50.98 60.94 -5.18
CA SER A 712 -52.13 61.83 -4.92
C SER A 712 -53.30 61.50 -5.85
N ILE A 713 -54.52 61.86 -5.46
CA ILE A 713 -55.73 61.55 -6.24
C ILE A 713 -55.64 62.05 -7.72
N PRO A 714 -55.20 63.28 -8.02
CA PRO A 714 -55.06 63.72 -9.42
C PRO A 714 -54.04 62.90 -10.22
N GLN A 715 -52.91 62.55 -9.61
CA GLN A 715 -51.85 61.74 -10.24
C GLN A 715 -52.29 60.29 -10.44
N LEU A 716 -53.23 59.80 -9.63
CA LEU A 716 -53.81 58.47 -9.75
C LEU A 716 -54.59 58.35 -11.06
N PHE A 717 -55.43 59.35 -11.38
CA PHE A 717 -56.16 59.39 -12.65
C PHE A 717 -55.23 59.50 -13.86
N GLU A 718 -54.17 60.31 -13.77
CA GLU A 718 -53.16 60.40 -14.83
C GLU A 718 -52.44 59.05 -15.06
N ALA A 719 -52.14 58.31 -13.98
CA ALA A 719 -51.53 56.99 -14.05
C ALA A 719 -52.48 55.94 -14.68
N LEU A 720 -53.77 55.95 -14.32
CA LEU A 720 -54.77 55.05 -14.90
C LEU A 720 -55.06 55.35 -16.37
N ALA A 721 -55.02 56.63 -16.78
CA ALA A 721 -55.22 57.04 -18.17
C ALA A 721 -54.17 56.45 -19.13
N LYS A 722 -52.98 56.08 -18.62
CA LYS A 722 -51.90 55.46 -19.39
C LYS A 722 -52.10 53.95 -19.65
N LEU A 723 -53.13 53.32 -19.06
CA LEU A 723 -53.47 51.93 -19.32
C LEU A 723 -54.19 51.77 -20.68
N PRO A 724 -53.98 50.65 -21.42
CA PRO A 724 -54.64 50.41 -22.70
C PRO A 724 -56.16 50.39 -22.57
N ASP A 725 -56.85 50.74 -23.64
CA ASP A 725 -58.32 50.84 -23.64
C ASP A 725 -59.04 49.50 -23.37
N SER A 726 -58.36 48.38 -23.56
CA SER A 726 -58.86 47.04 -23.25
C SER A 726 -58.69 46.63 -21.78
N TYR A 727 -58.08 47.46 -20.93
CA TYR A 727 -57.78 47.12 -19.54
C TYR A 727 -58.90 47.58 -18.60
N HIS A 728 -59.56 46.62 -17.93
CA HIS A 728 -60.63 46.88 -16.97
C HIS A 728 -60.07 47.06 -15.55
N VAL A 729 -60.52 48.10 -14.85
CA VAL A 729 -60.15 48.41 -13.47
C VAL A 729 -61.35 48.16 -12.57
N ASP A 730 -61.40 46.98 -11.94
CA ASP A 730 -62.50 46.57 -11.05
C ASP A 730 -62.02 46.33 -9.61
N GLY A 731 -62.70 46.92 -8.62
CA GLY A 731 -62.41 46.70 -7.19
C GLY A 731 -62.99 47.74 -6.24
N THR A 732 -62.80 47.53 -4.93
CA THR A 732 -63.29 48.39 -3.82
C THR A 732 -62.12 49.15 -3.18
N VAL A 733 -62.28 50.44 -2.89
CA VAL A 733 -61.24 51.27 -2.22
C VAL A 733 -61.77 51.73 -0.88
N ASP A 734 -61.09 51.34 0.21
CA ASP A 734 -61.26 52.00 1.50
C ASP A 734 -60.31 53.20 1.58
N PHE A 735 -60.85 54.41 1.54
CA PHE A 735 -60.12 55.63 1.86
C PHE A 735 -60.38 56.00 3.33
N PRO A 736 -59.44 55.78 4.27
CA PRO A 736 -59.62 56.25 5.63
C PRO A 736 -59.47 57.77 5.69
N ILE A 737 -60.59 58.49 5.68
CA ILE A 737 -60.61 59.94 5.94
C ILE A 737 -60.45 60.15 7.46
N LYS A 738 -59.23 60.44 7.90
CA LYS A 738 -58.98 60.85 9.29
C LYS A 738 -59.24 62.34 9.43
N ILE A 739 -60.35 62.69 10.06
CA ILE A 739 -60.67 64.07 10.43
C ILE A 739 -59.82 64.43 11.67
N ALA A 740 -59.09 65.55 11.62
CA ALA A 740 -58.26 65.97 12.77
C ALA A 740 -59.15 66.34 13.98
N PRO A 741 -58.75 66.00 15.21
CA PRO A 741 -59.52 66.36 16.40
C PRO A 741 -59.49 67.88 16.58
N GLY A 742 -60.66 68.52 16.51
CA GLY A 742 -60.82 69.96 16.79
C GLY A 742 -61.46 70.80 15.68
N ILE A 743 -62.23 70.23 14.75
CA ILE A 743 -63.01 71.05 13.81
C ILE A 743 -64.16 71.74 14.56
N PRO A 744 -64.27 73.09 14.54
CA PRO A 744 -65.34 73.83 15.21
C PRO A 744 -66.74 73.48 14.67
N SER A 745 -67.73 73.48 15.56
CA SER A 745 -69.11 72.97 15.39
C SER A 745 -69.99 73.67 14.34
N GLU A 746 -69.47 74.62 13.57
CA GLU A 746 -70.29 75.46 12.69
C GLU A 746 -70.04 75.25 11.20
N SER A 747 -69.13 74.35 10.78
CA SER A 747 -68.86 74.17 9.34
C SER A 747 -68.13 72.86 8.97
N PHE A 748 -68.52 71.71 9.54
CA PHE A 748 -68.12 70.43 8.93
C PHE A 748 -69.16 69.99 7.89
N HIS A 749 -69.02 70.50 6.66
CA HIS A 749 -69.62 69.91 5.47
C HIS A 749 -68.56 68.98 4.85
N ALA A 750 -68.78 67.66 4.93
CA ALA A 750 -68.01 66.72 4.12
C ALA A 750 -68.78 66.47 2.82
N ASP A 751 -68.60 67.36 1.82
CA ASP A 751 -68.99 67.04 0.45
C ASP A 751 -68.07 65.94 -0.08
N LEU A 752 -68.46 64.68 0.10
CA LEU A 752 -67.81 63.56 -0.58
C LEU A 752 -67.92 63.68 -2.11
N GLY A 753 -68.87 64.47 -2.62
CA GLY A 753 -68.98 64.85 -4.04
C GLY A 753 -67.87 65.79 -4.55
N HIS A 754 -67.05 66.40 -3.68
CA HIS A 754 -65.98 67.32 -4.07
C HIS A 754 -64.56 66.70 -4.05
N LEU A 755 -64.39 65.44 -3.63
CA LEU A 755 -63.07 64.78 -3.59
C LEU A 755 -62.53 64.35 -4.97
N VAL A 756 -63.38 64.35 -6.00
CA VAL A 756 -62.96 64.31 -7.42
C VAL A 756 -63.85 65.26 -8.21
N ASN A 757 -63.63 66.57 -8.02
CA ASN A 757 -64.06 67.53 -9.01
C ASN A 757 -62.92 68.52 -9.30
N VAL A 758 -62.06 68.17 -10.27
CA VAL A 758 -61.07 69.10 -10.80
C VAL A 758 -61.78 69.96 -11.85
N HIS A 759 -62.48 71.00 -11.42
CA HIS A 759 -62.84 72.08 -12.33
C HIS A 759 -61.69 73.07 -12.41
N ALA A 760 -61.13 73.24 -13.61
CA ALA A 760 -60.33 74.41 -13.97
C ALA A 760 -61.19 75.34 -14.83
N ASP A 761 -62.22 75.96 -14.25
CA ASP A 761 -62.97 77.03 -14.89
C ASP A 761 -62.40 78.39 -14.46
N LYS A 762 -61.49 78.87 -15.30
CA LYS A 762 -60.92 80.21 -15.24
C LYS A 762 -62.00 81.24 -15.61
N HIS A 763 -62.64 81.85 -14.61
CA HIS A 763 -63.42 83.07 -14.81
C HIS A 763 -62.78 84.25 -14.05
N ALA A 764 -62.09 85.12 -14.80
CA ALA A 764 -62.27 86.57 -14.74
C ALA A 764 -61.24 87.29 -15.61
N ASP A 765 -61.76 88.21 -16.42
CA ASP A 765 -61.05 89.18 -17.23
C ASP A 765 -60.00 89.98 -16.44
N LEU A 766 -58.74 89.96 -16.90
CA LEU A 766 -57.85 91.12 -16.91
C LEU A 766 -56.89 90.98 -18.12
N PRO A 767 -56.60 92.06 -18.86
CA PRO A 767 -55.79 91.99 -20.07
C PRO A 767 -54.31 92.07 -19.69
N ILE A 768 -53.54 90.98 -19.90
CA ILE A 768 -52.09 91.08 -19.98
C ILE A 768 -51.58 90.27 -21.18
N VAL A 769 -50.80 90.98 -21.97
CA VAL A 769 -50.13 90.62 -23.21
C VAL A 769 -49.05 89.57 -22.98
N GLY A 770 -49.09 88.50 -23.78
CA GLY A 770 -47.90 87.75 -24.20
C GLY A 770 -47.58 86.45 -23.44
N GLY A 771 -47.63 85.33 -24.19
CA GLY A 771 -46.68 84.22 -24.01
C GLY A 771 -47.23 82.92 -23.44
N HIS A 772 -47.20 81.89 -24.30
CA HIS A 772 -47.15 80.45 -24.04
C HIS A 772 -48.47 79.69 -23.77
N HIS A 773 -48.91 79.01 -24.82
CA HIS A 773 -49.80 77.85 -24.77
C HIS A 773 -49.09 76.65 -24.12
N PHE A 774 -49.75 76.02 -23.14
CA PHE A 774 -49.70 74.57 -22.95
C PHE A 774 -51.15 74.10 -22.94
N SER A 775 -51.53 73.42 -24.02
CA SER A 775 -52.76 72.66 -24.19
C SER A 775 -52.34 71.21 -24.13
N GLU A 776 -52.82 70.48 -23.12
CA GLU A 776 -53.04 69.02 -23.13
C GLU A 776 -53.68 68.66 -21.78
N HIS A 777 -55.01 68.61 -21.74
CA HIS A 777 -55.75 67.84 -20.73
C HIS A 777 -56.03 66.47 -21.36
N ALA A 778 -55.75 65.39 -20.63
CA ALA A 778 -56.09 64.04 -21.05
C ALA A 778 -57.53 63.74 -20.64
N ASP A 779 -58.44 63.65 -21.61
CA ASP A 779 -59.80 63.16 -21.40
C ASP A 779 -59.81 61.64 -21.28
N LEU A 780 -60.61 61.09 -20.36
CA LEU A 780 -60.81 59.66 -20.19
C LEU A 780 -62.04 59.24 -21.01
N ASP A 781 -61.84 58.52 -22.11
CA ASP A 781 -62.91 58.05 -23.01
C ASP A 781 -63.91 57.13 -22.28
N VAL A 782 -65.21 57.40 -22.48
CA VAL A 782 -66.37 56.73 -21.86
C VAL A 782 -66.59 55.30 -22.40
N SER A 783 -65.74 54.82 -23.31
CA SER A 783 -65.63 53.41 -23.68
C SER A 783 -65.00 52.53 -22.59
N LYS A 784 -64.38 53.14 -21.57
CA LYS A 784 -63.85 52.46 -20.38
C LYS A 784 -64.97 52.20 -19.38
N SER A 785 -65.41 50.95 -19.28
CA SER A 785 -66.36 50.53 -18.23
C SER A 785 -65.65 50.56 -16.87
N VAL A 786 -65.82 51.66 -16.12
CA VAL A 786 -65.34 51.78 -14.74
C VAL A 786 -66.47 51.35 -13.81
N SER A 787 -66.32 50.24 -13.09
CA SER A 787 -67.17 49.96 -11.93
C SER A 787 -66.63 50.76 -10.75
N THR A 788 -67.49 51.56 -10.12
CA THR A 788 -67.07 52.39 -8.98
C THR A 788 -66.97 51.55 -7.71
N PRO A 789 -65.96 51.80 -6.86
CA PRO A 789 -65.86 51.15 -5.56
C PRO A 789 -66.99 51.60 -4.63
N ALA A 790 -67.50 50.67 -3.82
CA ALA A 790 -68.27 51.02 -2.62
C ALA A 790 -67.36 51.75 -1.62
N PHE A 791 -67.81 52.87 -1.07
CA PHE A 791 -67.09 53.60 -0.02
C PHE A 791 -67.62 53.21 1.35
N ASN A 792 -66.75 52.77 2.27
CA ASN A 792 -67.07 52.73 3.69
C ASN A 792 -66.49 53.96 4.38
N VAL A 793 -67.34 54.81 4.95
CA VAL A 793 -66.94 55.94 5.80
C VAL A 793 -67.24 55.56 7.24
N THR A 794 -66.20 55.36 8.05
CA THR A 794 -66.37 55.14 9.49
C THR A 794 -66.08 56.45 10.23
N LEU A 795 -67.09 57.03 10.87
CA LEU A 795 -66.96 58.22 11.70
C LEU A 795 -66.79 57.80 13.16
N ILE A 796 -65.73 58.26 13.80
CA ILE A 796 -65.39 57.93 15.19
C ILE A 796 -65.45 59.26 15.97
N ASP A 797 -66.14 59.28 17.12
CA ASP A 797 -66.37 60.46 17.98
C ASP A 797 -67.25 61.58 17.37
N ILE A 798 -68.49 61.27 16.99
CA ILE A 798 -69.49 62.31 16.73
C ILE A 798 -70.11 62.75 18.07
N ASP A 799 -70.05 64.05 18.37
CA ASP A 799 -70.77 64.64 19.49
C ASP A 799 -72.29 64.48 19.26
N PRO A 800 -73.07 63.93 20.22
CA PRO A 800 -74.50 63.69 20.05
C PRO A 800 -75.35 64.95 19.82
N SER A 801 -74.77 66.15 19.94
CA SER A 801 -75.41 67.42 19.58
C SER A 801 -75.18 67.87 18.13
N GLN A 802 -74.40 67.13 17.35
CA GLN A 802 -74.09 67.43 15.95
C GLN A 802 -75.08 66.74 15.00
N HIS A 803 -75.52 67.46 13.97
CA HIS A 803 -76.29 66.90 12.86
C HIS A 803 -75.30 66.42 11.79
N PHE A 804 -75.43 65.17 11.36
CA PHE A 804 -74.64 64.60 10.26
C PHE A 804 -75.56 64.43 9.05
N ASP A 805 -75.41 65.29 8.05
CA ASP A 805 -76.14 65.22 6.78
C ASP A 805 -75.30 64.47 5.74
N MET A 806 -75.82 63.33 5.27
CA MET A 806 -75.24 62.56 4.16
C MET A 806 -76.21 62.60 2.97
N MET A 807 -75.79 63.20 1.86
CA MET A 807 -76.54 63.17 0.61
C MET A 807 -76.03 61.99 -0.23
N MET A 808 -76.84 60.93 -0.39
CA MET A 808 -76.53 59.89 -1.38
C MET A 808 -76.84 60.41 -2.80
N PRO A 809 -76.03 60.08 -3.82
CA PRO A 809 -76.36 60.45 -5.18
C PRO A 809 -77.58 59.66 -5.70
N PRO A 810 -78.38 60.23 -6.62
CA PRO A 810 -79.54 59.54 -7.20
C PRO A 810 -79.13 58.33 -8.03
N ALA A 811 -79.96 57.28 -8.01
CA ALA A 811 -79.85 56.11 -8.88
C ALA A 811 -79.91 56.50 -10.37
N ALA A 812 -79.03 55.90 -11.18
CA ALA A 812 -78.98 56.07 -12.62
C ALA A 812 -80.29 55.64 -13.31
N HIS A 813 -80.90 56.56 -14.07
CA HIS A 813 -81.92 56.24 -15.06
C HIS A 813 -81.24 56.02 -16.42
N ALA A 814 -81.28 54.79 -16.93
CA ALA A 814 -80.97 54.52 -18.33
C ALA A 814 -82.21 54.89 -19.17
N ASP A 815 -82.15 56.00 -19.91
CA ASP A 815 -83.18 56.34 -20.88
C ASP A 815 -82.72 55.96 -22.29
N ALA A 816 -83.30 54.88 -22.81
CA ALA A 816 -83.22 54.53 -24.21
C ALA A 816 -84.44 55.13 -24.91
N THR A 817 -84.27 56.27 -25.61
CA THR A 817 -84.73 56.55 -26.98
C THR A 817 -84.81 58.06 -27.28
N SER A 818 -83.88 58.57 -28.12
CA SER A 818 -84.01 59.70 -29.09
C SER A 818 -82.78 60.66 -29.10
N PRO A 819 -82.48 61.36 -30.22
CA PRO A 819 -81.12 61.49 -30.74
C PRO A 819 -80.51 62.92 -30.57
N PRO A 820 -79.27 63.14 -31.06
CA PRO A 820 -78.11 63.61 -30.31
C PRO A 820 -78.06 65.14 -30.08
N ILE A 821 -77.67 65.58 -28.88
CA ILE A 821 -77.10 66.92 -28.68
C ILE A 821 -75.76 66.75 -27.99
N ASN A 822 -74.71 66.95 -28.78
CA ASN A 822 -73.32 66.89 -28.37
C ASN A 822 -72.91 68.29 -27.91
N VAL A 823 -72.80 68.50 -26.60
CA VAL A 823 -72.02 69.60 -26.02
C VAL A 823 -71.47 69.16 -24.66
N SER A 824 -70.14 69.06 -24.62
CA SER A 824 -69.28 68.70 -23.49
C SER A 824 -69.21 67.20 -23.18
N GLU A 825 -68.01 66.65 -23.39
CA GLU A 825 -67.62 65.35 -22.85
C GLU A 825 -67.60 65.47 -21.32
N HIS A 826 -68.30 64.57 -20.64
CA HIS A 826 -68.36 64.48 -19.19
C HIS A 826 -68.03 63.04 -18.79
N LEU A 827 -67.18 62.86 -17.78
CA LEU A 827 -66.94 61.56 -17.15
C LEU A 827 -68.00 61.35 -16.06
N ASP A 828 -69.04 60.56 -16.37
CA ASP A 828 -70.02 60.13 -15.37
C ASP A 828 -69.49 58.89 -14.62
N ALA A 829 -68.87 59.09 -13.46
CA ALA A 829 -68.57 58.00 -12.53
C ALA A 829 -69.78 57.78 -11.61
N ALA A 830 -70.65 56.82 -11.94
CA ALA A 830 -71.80 56.45 -11.10
C ALA A 830 -71.35 55.61 -9.90
N PHE A 831 -71.44 56.13 -8.67
CA PHE A 831 -71.18 55.38 -7.43
C PHE A 831 -72.39 54.51 -7.05
N VAL A 832 -72.25 53.19 -7.08
CA VAL A 832 -73.34 52.25 -6.73
C VAL A 832 -73.01 51.53 -5.42
N GLY A 833 -73.64 52.00 -4.32
CA GLY A 833 -73.72 51.28 -3.05
C GLY A 833 -72.53 51.51 -2.09
N GLY A 834 -72.85 51.65 -0.80
CA GLY A 834 -71.90 51.68 0.32
C GLY A 834 -72.68 51.44 1.61
N ASP A 835 -72.09 50.72 2.57
CA ASP A 835 -72.69 50.49 3.89
C ASP A 835 -72.19 51.56 4.87
N LEU A 836 -73.11 52.26 5.53
CA LEU A 836 -72.78 53.23 6.58
C LEU A 836 -72.96 52.59 7.97
N GLY A 837 -71.85 52.23 8.61
CA GLY A 837 -71.85 51.76 9.99
C GLY A 837 -71.76 52.92 10.99
N VAL A 838 -72.86 53.26 11.65
CA VAL A 838 -72.88 54.21 12.78
C VAL A 838 -72.91 53.44 14.09
N SER A 839 -71.83 53.47 14.88
CA SER A 839 -71.82 52.93 16.25
C SER A 839 -71.99 54.05 17.28
N GLY A 840 -73.19 54.19 17.84
CA GLY A 840 -73.48 55.15 18.92
C GLY A 840 -74.97 55.21 19.28
N ASN A 841 -75.28 55.46 20.56
CA ASN A 841 -76.65 55.56 21.07
C ASN A 841 -77.35 56.83 20.54
N VAL A 842 -78.26 56.69 19.58
CA VAL A 842 -79.10 57.81 19.10
C VAL A 842 -80.57 57.40 19.12
N GLY A 843 -81.38 58.10 19.93
CA GLY A 843 -82.83 57.96 19.96
C GLY A 843 -83.49 58.88 18.93
N VAL A 844 -84.33 58.34 18.05
CA VAL A 844 -85.06 59.12 17.04
C VAL A 844 -86.55 59.11 17.37
N ASN A 845 -87.15 60.30 17.45
CA ASN A 845 -88.58 60.53 17.61
C ASN A 845 -89.10 61.13 16.29
N SER A 846 -89.85 60.37 15.50
CA SER A 846 -90.38 60.81 14.20
C SER A 846 -91.90 60.75 14.16
N ASN A 847 -92.51 61.88 13.80
CA ASN A 847 -93.95 62.04 13.55
C ASN A 847 -94.13 62.25 12.05
N MET A 848 -94.87 61.37 11.36
CA MET A 848 -94.97 61.36 9.90
C MET A 848 -96.44 61.50 9.46
N VAL A 849 -96.71 62.50 8.61
CA VAL A 849 -98.00 62.69 7.93
C VAL A 849 -97.87 62.09 6.52
N LEU A 850 -98.71 61.11 6.19
CA LEU A 850 -98.71 60.41 4.90
C LEU A 850 -99.92 60.83 4.07
N ASN A 851 -99.68 61.32 2.84
CA ASN A 851 -100.70 61.39 1.79
C ASN A 851 -100.59 60.16 0.89
N SER A 852 -101.74 59.69 0.41
CA SER A 852 -101.97 58.44 -0.31
C SER A 852 -101.23 58.38 -1.64
N ASP A 853 -100.17 57.58 -1.71
CA ASP A 853 -99.87 56.60 -2.78
C ASP A 853 -98.46 56.01 -2.61
N ILE A 854 -98.22 55.35 -1.47
CA ILE A 854 -97.00 54.55 -1.25
C ILE A 854 -97.41 53.23 -0.57
N SER A 855 -97.20 52.11 -1.26
CA SER A 855 -97.24 50.76 -0.65
C SER A 855 -95.86 50.43 -0.08
N LEU A 856 -95.79 50.25 1.24
CA LEU A 856 -94.57 49.88 1.95
C LEU A 856 -94.60 48.36 2.23
N HIS A 857 -93.70 47.60 1.60
CA HIS A 857 -93.39 46.23 2.02
C HIS A 857 -92.25 46.28 3.04
N ALA A 858 -92.56 46.13 4.33
CA ALA A 858 -91.56 46.00 5.39
C ALA A 858 -91.27 44.50 5.61
N HIS A 859 -90.04 44.08 5.30
CA HIS A 859 -89.47 42.82 5.78
C HIS A 859 -88.70 43.11 7.07
N LEU A 860 -89.21 42.63 8.20
CA LEU A 860 -88.57 42.76 9.52
C LEU A 860 -87.78 41.48 9.80
N ASN A 861 -86.45 41.59 9.85
CA ASN A 861 -85.59 40.52 10.31
C ASN A 861 -85.00 40.96 11.66
N ALA A 862 -85.52 40.43 12.76
CA ALA A 862 -85.04 40.71 14.10
C ALA A 862 -84.32 39.46 14.63
N THR A 863 -83.00 39.53 14.72
CA THR A 863 -82.17 38.55 15.43
C THR A 863 -81.84 39.13 16.80
N VAL A 864 -82.15 38.42 17.88
CA VAL A 864 -81.73 38.80 19.25
C VAL A 864 -81.00 37.64 19.91
N HIS A 865 -79.71 37.87 20.18
CA HIS A 865 -78.92 37.17 21.17
C HIS A 865 -78.97 37.94 22.50
N GLY A 866 -79.21 37.24 23.62
CA GLY A 866 -78.68 37.61 24.94
C GLY A 866 -79.47 38.60 25.83
N GLY A 867 -80.39 38.04 26.62
CA GLY A 867 -80.63 38.38 28.04
C GLY A 867 -80.90 39.83 28.48
N VAL A 868 -82.19 40.22 28.56
CA VAL A 868 -82.92 40.66 29.78
C VAL A 868 -84.42 40.80 29.41
N ASN A 869 -85.29 40.22 30.24
CA ASN A 869 -86.75 40.12 30.07
C ASN A 869 -87.51 41.46 30.18
N VAL A 870 -88.35 41.75 29.19
CA VAL A 870 -89.64 42.44 29.37
C VAL A 870 -90.69 41.61 28.64
N GLY A 871 -91.62 41.04 29.40
CA GLY A 871 -92.64 40.11 28.90
C GLY A 871 -93.85 40.80 28.31
N ILE A 872 -94.49 40.13 27.35
CA ILE A 872 -95.93 40.24 27.08
C ILE A 872 -96.51 38.83 27.14
N HIS A 873 -97.58 38.74 27.93
CA HIS A 873 -98.36 37.60 28.39
C HIS A 873 -98.88 36.64 27.31
N GLY A 874 -98.91 35.34 27.61
CA GLY A 874 -99.84 34.39 26.99
C GLY A 874 -99.38 32.94 26.95
N ASP A 875 -99.36 32.24 28.09
CA ASP A 875 -99.21 30.78 28.16
C ASP A 875 -100.52 30.09 28.56
N ILE A 876 -100.94 29.11 27.76
CA ILE A 876 -101.72 27.89 28.12
C ILE A 876 -101.10 26.83 27.18
N LEU A 877 -100.31 25.82 27.59
CA LEU A 877 -100.64 24.69 28.47
C LEU A 877 -99.40 23.75 28.62
N HIS A 878 -99.41 23.00 29.74
CA HIS A 878 -98.49 22.00 30.28
C HIS A 878 -98.05 20.80 29.41
N ILE A 879 -96.91 20.21 29.80
CA ILE A 879 -96.28 18.93 29.41
C ILE A 879 -96.95 17.69 30.09
N GLY A 880 -97.08 16.59 29.33
CA GLY A 880 -97.13 15.14 29.76
C GLY A 880 -98.46 14.62 30.33
N ILE A 881 -99.05 13.47 29.91
CA ILE A 881 -98.55 12.07 29.89
C ILE A 881 -99.38 11.16 28.92
N HIS A 882 -98.70 10.21 28.24
CA HIS A 882 -99.14 8.99 27.45
C HIS A 882 -100.12 9.20 26.26
N ALA A 883 -100.07 8.50 25.10
CA ALA A 883 -99.59 7.17 24.69
C ALA A 883 -99.33 7.12 23.15
N ASP A 884 -98.89 5.95 22.67
CA ASP A 884 -98.88 5.42 21.28
C ASP A 884 -97.57 5.60 20.48
N LYS A 885 -96.73 4.57 20.22
CA LYS A 885 -96.83 3.25 19.54
C LYS A 885 -96.74 3.31 17.99
N HIS A 886 -95.60 2.80 17.50
CA HIS A 886 -95.30 2.26 16.16
C HIS A 886 -95.30 3.30 15.01
N GLU A 887 -94.44 3.25 13.98
CA GLU A 887 -93.55 2.23 13.45
C GLU A 887 -92.60 2.89 12.43
N ASP A 888 -91.32 2.52 12.49
CA ASP A 888 -90.39 2.14 11.43
C ASP A 888 -90.18 2.91 10.09
N ALA A 889 -88.91 2.73 9.67
CA ALA A 889 -88.26 2.97 8.37
C ALA A 889 -87.72 4.41 8.17
N GLY A 890 -86.42 4.66 8.04
CA GLY A 890 -85.33 3.79 7.62
C GLY A 890 -84.71 4.31 6.33
N THR A 891 -83.44 4.73 6.43
CA THR A 891 -82.36 4.56 5.44
C THR A 891 -82.28 5.38 4.14
N HIS A 892 -81.07 5.98 4.00
CA HIS A 892 -80.24 6.18 2.79
C HIS A 892 -80.68 7.25 1.77
N VAL A 893 -79.84 7.92 0.98
CA VAL A 893 -78.38 8.21 0.83
C VAL A 893 -78.30 9.24 -0.32
N ASP A 894 -77.24 10.07 -0.30
CA ASP A 894 -76.55 10.69 -1.44
C ASP A 894 -76.86 12.09 -2.03
N LYS A 895 -75.70 12.72 -2.30
CA LYS A 895 -75.32 13.78 -3.26
C LYS A 895 -75.86 15.18 -2.96
N GLY A 896 -75.03 16.21 -2.78
CA GLY A 896 -73.71 16.46 -3.34
C GLY A 896 -73.82 17.59 -4.35
N ILE A 897 -73.59 18.82 -3.90
CA ILE A 897 -72.70 19.86 -4.47
C ILE A 897 -72.13 20.60 -3.27
#